data_AF-A0A8B6Y085-F1
#
_entry.id   AF-A0A8B6Y085-F1
#
_cell.length_a   1.000
_cell.length_b   1.000
_cell.length_c   1.000
_cell.angle_alpha   90.00
_cell.angle_beta   90.00
_cell.angle_gamma   90.00
#
_symmetry.space_group_name_H-M   'P 1'
#
loop_
_entity.id
_entity.type
_entity.pdbx_description
1 polymer ?
#
loop_
_entity_poly.entity_id
_entity_poly.type
_entity_poly.pdbx_seq_one_letter_code
_entity_poly.pdbx_strand_id
1 'polypeptide(L)'
;MEYAASDDDIIKDSKEKTSLKLILKKYFNNNSTISNKLKYICFACLFLTIATISGVLVYKNNIFIHIQRRELLNRDDPNYYVVTPIIHVTQPPLSHQEQKEDEKLNEEGLNPFKGQSVKISPDLESDRENSSIKNIFSEQKRLKFHRLVADKIYASNILENLEYLTKSGHLAGTRENNVRADWIASHFKSYNLDKVMIKTYDVLLSYPLGPGNITLFDKHGKVSEKFSVTEKILDDFERNDTKSKIYPPFLAYSASGVVEGEIVYANFGTEHDFNKLEEMGIDLSNKIVLVRYGTISRNKKIKYAEKKNVSGIILFSDPDTYAPTGVFYPDSWYLPPDGVQRGTLLRMRGDPLTRGYPSLDGLYKRPIEEVTYFPNVPVQPIGFGDAEKILKILDGASPPSNRWDGALNLTYHLTSKDKRKVRLHVNVTREVRSIKNVIGVIRGAIEPDRIIIVGNHRDAWTYGAADPSSGTAVMMEVSRALGWLKKKHGWQPRRTILICSWDAEEYGLLGSTEWAQEYAKILTHQAVAYINVDTAVQGNHTIELKSTPELVDVFFDAAKKFKDPDSAENLYTTWVRKHKEDKEDKRREPRVKMFREGSDYMPFYGDLGIPSMDFRYMFNTKEAGVFHYPVYHTLHDNIAWMKKFVDPDFRYHTTLAKVWTQVILSLADTTLLPFNFIRYSNSLKYRVHQMADVVKEEGLDDIVDFTLLKSVVEELSNVTQIFHDNLKDLDKSDALAVRCANDQMMMFERTFVTSEDIPGEKSTRHIYHTAGLVKALRALLKNRRSAYLLREFKVKYSIYTYHVMMAVHALKNPFTSFDDFN
;
A
#
# COMPACT_ATOMS: atom_id res chain seq x y z
N MET A 1 0.90 -49.31 -24.97
CA MET A 1 1.32 -48.21 -25.86
C MET A 1 2.20 -48.74 -26.98
N GLU A 2 3.21 -49.58 -26.70
CA GLU A 2 4.00 -50.22 -27.77
C GLU A 2 3.19 -51.12 -28.73
N TYR A 3 2.10 -51.76 -28.26
CA TYR A 3 1.26 -52.60 -29.12
C TYR A 3 0.29 -51.83 -30.05
N ALA A 4 0.19 -50.51 -29.90
CA ALA A 4 -0.64 -49.65 -30.76
C ALA A 4 0.20 -48.90 -31.81
N ALA A 5 1.52 -49.07 -31.77
CA ALA A 5 2.48 -48.36 -32.60
C ALA A 5 2.99 -49.22 -33.79
N SER A 6 2.36 -50.37 -34.06
CA SER A 6 2.77 -51.28 -35.14
C SER A 6 1.77 -51.45 -36.28
N ASP A 7 0.66 -50.71 -36.31
CA ASP A 7 -0.30 -50.72 -37.42
C ASP A 7 -0.66 -49.28 -37.81
N ASP A 8 0.12 -48.71 -38.73
CA ASP A 8 -0.02 -47.34 -39.24
C ASP A 8 -1.24 -47.12 -40.17
N ASP A 9 -2.08 -48.13 -40.38
CA ASP A 9 -3.18 -48.08 -41.38
C ASP A 9 -4.61 -47.94 -40.82
N ILE A 10 -4.82 -47.79 -39.51
CA ILE A 10 -6.18 -47.87 -38.92
C ILE A 10 -6.92 -46.52 -38.78
N ILE A 11 -6.36 -45.38 -39.19
CA ILE A 11 -7.07 -44.09 -39.03
C ILE A 11 -7.26 -43.38 -40.36
N LYS A 12 -8.13 -43.93 -41.22
CA LYS A 12 -8.70 -43.19 -42.36
C LYS A 12 -10.20 -43.33 -42.62
N ASP A 13 -10.98 -44.04 -41.79
CA ASP A 13 -12.45 -44.02 -41.99
C ASP A 13 -13.28 -44.07 -40.70
N SER A 14 -14.37 -43.29 -40.71
CA SER A 14 -15.20 -42.92 -39.55
C SER A 14 -16.13 -44.04 -39.04
N LYS A 15 -16.02 -45.27 -39.57
CA LYS A 15 -16.93 -46.37 -39.26
C LYS A 15 -16.42 -47.42 -38.27
N GLU A 16 -15.21 -47.29 -37.73
CA GLU A 16 -14.67 -48.26 -36.73
C GLU A 16 -14.57 -47.74 -35.28
N LYS A 17 -15.47 -46.83 -34.85
CA LYS A 17 -15.64 -46.52 -33.40
C LYS A 17 -16.10 -47.73 -32.56
N THR A 18 -16.55 -48.81 -33.20
CA THR A 18 -17.06 -50.03 -32.54
C THR A 18 -15.94 -50.99 -32.13
N SER A 19 -14.77 -50.97 -32.80
CA SER A 19 -13.69 -51.94 -32.60
C SER A 19 -12.92 -51.71 -31.28
N LEU A 20 -12.66 -50.46 -30.89
CA LEU A 20 -11.94 -50.14 -29.64
C LEU A 20 -12.74 -50.48 -28.38
N LYS A 21 -14.07 -50.27 -28.41
CA LYS A 21 -14.96 -50.67 -27.32
C LYS A 21 -14.97 -52.20 -27.13
N LEU A 22 -14.89 -52.97 -28.22
CA LEU A 22 -14.84 -54.43 -28.15
C LEU A 22 -13.51 -54.94 -27.59
N ILE A 23 -12.38 -54.34 -28.00
CA ILE A 23 -11.03 -54.69 -27.54
C ILE A 23 -10.91 -54.44 -26.02
N LEU A 24 -11.36 -53.27 -25.55
CA LEU A 24 -11.32 -52.93 -24.12
C LEU A 24 -12.25 -53.83 -23.29
N LYS A 25 -13.43 -54.20 -23.81
CA LYS A 25 -14.34 -55.11 -23.13
C LYS A 25 -13.75 -56.53 -23.01
N LYS A 26 -13.00 -56.99 -24.03
CA LYS A 26 -12.30 -58.29 -24.01
C LYS A 26 -11.10 -58.29 -23.06
N TYR A 27 -10.38 -57.18 -22.96
CA TYR A 27 -9.19 -57.06 -22.10
C TYR A 27 -9.53 -56.92 -20.61
N PHE A 28 -10.61 -56.19 -20.27
CA PHE A 28 -10.97 -55.93 -18.86
C PHE A 28 -11.95 -56.93 -18.24
N ASN A 29 -12.65 -57.75 -19.05
CA ASN A 29 -13.51 -58.84 -18.54
C ASN A 29 -12.74 -60.14 -18.23
N ASN A 30 -11.55 -60.34 -18.81
CA ASN A 30 -10.76 -61.56 -18.59
C ASN A 30 -9.73 -61.45 -17.44
N ASN A 31 -9.62 -60.30 -16.77
CA ASN A 31 -8.70 -60.10 -15.64
C ASN A 31 -9.44 -59.62 -14.39
N SER A 32 -9.82 -60.57 -13.53
CA SER A 32 -10.52 -60.34 -12.26
C SER A 32 -9.63 -59.75 -11.15
N THR A 33 -8.32 -59.59 -11.40
CA THR A 33 -7.32 -59.13 -10.41
C THR A 33 -7.00 -57.63 -10.47
N ILE A 34 -7.53 -56.88 -11.44
CA ILE A 34 -7.28 -55.43 -11.57
C ILE A 34 -8.34 -54.63 -10.80
N SER A 35 -7.91 -53.86 -9.80
CA SER A 35 -8.81 -53.06 -8.96
C SER A 35 -9.58 -52.00 -9.78
N ASN A 36 -10.82 -51.71 -9.35
CA ASN A 36 -11.67 -50.73 -10.02
C ASN A 36 -11.04 -49.32 -10.11
N LYS A 37 -10.15 -48.95 -9.17
CA LYS A 37 -9.38 -47.70 -9.23
C LYS A 37 -8.41 -47.68 -10.40
N LEU A 38 -7.70 -48.77 -10.66
CA LEU A 38 -6.77 -48.84 -11.80
C LEU A 38 -7.53 -48.80 -13.13
N LYS A 39 -8.69 -49.46 -13.21
CA LYS A 39 -9.58 -49.39 -14.39
C LYS A 39 -10.02 -47.95 -14.66
N TYR A 40 -10.39 -47.19 -13.62
CA TYR A 40 -10.76 -45.79 -13.73
C TYR A 40 -9.60 -44.88 -14.16
N ILE A 41 -8.41 -45.09 -13.61
CA ILE A 41 -7.20 -44.31 -13.98
C ILE A 41 -6.83 -44.58 -15.44
N CYS A 42 -6.85 -45.84 -15.88
CA CYS A 42 -6.62 -46.17 -17.28
C CYS A 42 -7.69 -45.56 -18.22
N PHE A 43 -8.95 -45.53 -17.79
CA PHE A 43 -10.03 -44.88 -18.55
C PHE A 43 -9.83 -43.36 -18.65
N ALA A 44 -9.43 -42.72 -17.54
CA ALA A 44 -9.18 -41.28 -17.49
C ALA A 44 -7.97 -40.89 -18.35
N CYS A 45 -6.87 -41.64 -18.26
CA CYS A 45 -5.68 -41.42 -19.09
C CYS A 45 -6.02 -41.61 -20.57
N LEU A 46 -6.72 -42.69 -20.94
CA LEU A 46 -7.10 -42.94 -22.33
C LEU A 46 -8.07 -41.87 -22.86
N PHE A 47 -8.99 -41.38 -22.02
CA PHE A 47 -9.93 -40.30 -22.38
C PHE A 47 -9.19 -38.97 -22.60
N LEU A 48 -8.20 -38.66 -21.76
CA LEU A 48 -7.32 -37.50 -21.92
C LEU A 48 -6.47 -37.60 -23.19
N THR A 49 -5.96 -38.80 -23.52
CA THR A 49 -5.19 -39.05 -24.75
C THR A 49 -6.07 -38.92 -26.00
N ILE A 50 -7.30 -39.44 -25.97
CA ILE A 50 -8.24 -39.29 -27.10
C ILE A 50 -8.67 -37.82 -27.25
N ALA A 51 -8.94 -37.10 -26.16
CA ALA A 51 -9.31 -35.69 -26.19
C ALA A 51 -8.18 -34.78 -26.71
N THR A 52 -6.92 -35.11 -26.41
CA THR A 52 -5.74 -34.40 -26.92
C THR A 52 -5.44 -34.70 -28.40
N ILE A 53 -5.73 -35.91 -28.89
CA ILE A 53 -5.51 -36.28 -30.30
C ILE A 53 -6.63 -35.76 -31.21
N SER A 54 -7.89 -35.73 -30.74
CA SER A 54 -9.05 -35.46 -31.60
C SER A 54 -9.62 -34.03 -31.55
N GLY A 55 -9.11 -33.15 -30.69
CA GLY A 55 -9.59 -31.76 -30.60
C GLY A 55 -11.09 -31.65 -30.30
N VAL A 56 -11.64 -32.54 -29.47
CA VAL A 56 -13.10 -32.66 -29.27
C VAL A 56 -13.58 -31.83 -28.07
N LEU A 57 -14.58 -30.98 -28.33
CA LEU A 57 -15.45 -30.32 -27.34
C LEU A 57 -16.19 -31.36 -26.49
N VAL A 58 -16.10 -31.26 -25.17
CA VAL A 58 -16.95 -32.02 -24.24
C VAL A 58 -18.03 -31.10 -23.69
N TYR A 59 -19.30 -31.37 -24.05
CA TYR A 59 -20.48 -30.69 -23.53
C TYR A 59 -21.10 -31.52 -22.39
N LYS A 60 -20.88 -31.12 -21.14
CA LYS A 60 -21.68 -31.56 -20.00
C LYS A 60 -21.59 -30.55 -18.85
N ASN A 61 -22.73 -30.15 -18.28
CA ASN A 61 -22.88 -29.17 -17.19
C ASN A 61 -22.43 -27.72 -17.49
N ASN A 62 -22.70 -27.21 -18.69
CA ASN A 62 -22.46 -25.78 -19.05
C ASN A 62 -21.01 -25.29 -18.88
N ILE A 63 -20.04 -26.19 -18.82
CA ILE A 63 -18.61 -25.87 -18.78
C ILE A 63 -18.05 -26.07 -20.18
N PHE A 64 -17.57 -25.00 -20.80
CA PHE A 64 -16.77 -25.07 -22.01
C PHE A 64 -15.32 -25.35 -21.62
N ILE A 65 -14.73 -26.41 -22.17
CA ILE A 65 -13.30 -26.72 -22.00
C ILE A 65 -12.67 -26.63 -23.38
N HIS A 66 -11.86 -25.58 -23.59
CA HIS A 66 -11.05 -25.43 -24.80
C HIS A 66 -9.63 -25.92 -24.50
N ILE A 67 -9.18 -27.00 -25.14
CA ILE A 67 -7.81 -27.52 -24.99
C ILE A 67 -7.00 -27.09 -26.20
N GLN A 68 -6.07 -26.16 -26.03
CA GLN A 68 -5.20 -25.69 -27.11
C GLN A 68 -3.89 -26.51 -27.13
N ARG A 69 -3.47 -26.97 -28.32
CA ARG A 69 -2.18 -27.65 -28.52
C ARG A 69 -1.07 -26.59 -28.61
N ARG A 70 -0.08 -26.67 -27.73
CA ARG A 70 1.16 -25.88 -27.82
C ARG A 70 2.33 -26.83 -28.02
N GLU A 71 2.97 -26.78 -29.18
CA GLU A 71 4.19 -27.54 -29.42
C GLU A 71 5.38 -26.80 -28.81
N LEU A 72 6.00 -27.39 -27.79
CA LEU A 72 7.30 -26.97 -27.29
C LEU A 72 8.33 -27.94 -27.88
N LEU A 73 9.05 -27.48 -28.91
CA LEU A 73 10.22 -28.19 -29.44
C LEU A 73 11.34 -28.13 -28.40
N ASN A 74 11.65 -29.26 -27.77
CA ASN A 74 12.90 -29.42 -27.04
C ASN A 74 13.98 -29.83 -28.07
N ARG A 75 15.05 -29.05 -28.22
CA ARG A 75 16.04 -29.24 -29.30
C ARG A 75 16.91 -30.49 -29.14
N ASP A 76 16.89 -31.14 -27.98
CA ASP A 76 17.86 -32.19 -27.63
C ASP A 76 17.26 -33.62 -27.55
N ASP A 77 15.97 -33.81 -27.83
CA ASP A 77 15.38 -35.16 -27.99
C ASP A 77 14.15 -35.11 -28.93
N PRO A 78 14.25 -35.59 -30.18
CA PRO A 78 13.16 -35.53 -31.16
C PRO A 78 11.96 -36.44 -30.81
N ASN A 79 12.04 -37.25 -29.76
CA ASN A 79 10.96 -38.15 -29.34
C ASN A 79 10.17 -37.67 -28.10
N TYR A 80 10.48 -36.48 -27.55
CA TYR A 80 9.81 -35.93 -26.37
C TYR A 80 8.90 -34.73 -26.71
N TYR A 81 7.58 -34.95 -26.66
CA TYR A 81 6.58 -33.88 -26.76
C TYR A 81 5.98 -33.57 -25.37
N VAL A 82 6.09 -32.33 -24.91
CA VAL A 82 5.36 -31.85 -23.72
C VAL A 82 4.08 -31.17 -24.17
N VAL A 83 2.94 -31.86 -24.06
CA VAL A 83 1.62 -31.26 -24.29
C VAL A 83 1.16 -30.61 -22.98
N THR A 84 1.08 -29.28 -22.96
CA THR A 84 0.52 -28.54 -21.81
C THR A 84 -0.92 -28.16 -22.16
N PRO A 85 -1.96 -28.78 -21.56
CA PRO A 85 -3.33 -28.36 -21.79
C PRO A 85 -3.58 -27.04 -21.06
N ILE A 86 -3.91 -25.99 -21.79
CA ILE A 86 -4.52 -24.79 -21.22
C ILE A 86 -6.01 -25.08 -21.10
N ILE A 87 -6.57 -25.00 -19.90
CA ILE A 87 -8.00 -25.14 -19.65
C ILE A 87 -8.57 -23.73 -19.55
N HIS A 88 -9.26 -23.27 -20.60
CA HIS A 88 -10.13 -22.10 -20.48
C HIS A 88 -11.48 -22.55 -19.93
N VAL A 89 -11.83 -22.06 -18.74
CA VAL A 89 -13.19 -22.16 -18.19
C VAL A 89 -13.86 -20.80 -18.42
N THR A 90 -14.76 -20.72 -19.38
CA THR A 90 -15.63 -19.55 -19.57
C THR A 90 -16.99 -19.82 -18.92
N GLN A 91 -17.47 -18.87 -18.11
CA GLN A 91 -18.84 -18.89 -17.61
C GLN A 91 -19.80 -18.45 -18.72
N PRO A 92 -20.99 -19.05 -18.85
CA PRO A 92 -22.08 -18.45 -19.60
C PRO A 92 -22.62 -17.20 -18.86
N PRO A 93 -23.38 -16.33 -19.53
CA PRO A 93 -24.05 -15.20 -18.87
C PRO A 93 -24.90 -15.66 -17.68
N LEU A 94 -24.93 -14.83 -16.64
CA LEU A 94 -25.62 -15.07 -15.35
C LEU A 94 -27.03 -15.63 -15.57
N SER A 95 -27.39 -16.63 -14.76
CA SER A 95 -28.75 -17.16 -14.74
C SER A 95 -29.75 -16.09 -14.26
N HIS A 96 -31.01 -16.25 -14.64
CA HIS A 96 -32.09 -15.30 -14.30
C HIS A 96 -32.29 -15.09 -12.78
N GLN A 97 -31.74 -15.99 -11.95
CA GLN A 97 -31.80 -15.97 -10.49
C GLN A 97 -30.60 -15.23 -9.89
N GLU A 98 -29.40 -15.42 -10.46
CA GLU A 98 -28.21 -14.62 -10.11
C GLU A 98 -28.37 -13.16 -10.54
N GLN A 99 -29.05 -12.90 -11.68
CA GLN A 99 -29.43 -11.55 -12.08
C GLN A 99 -30.39 -10.89 -11.07
N LYS A 100 -31.28 -11.66 -10.43
CA LYS A 100 -32.21 -11.17 -9.41
C LYS A 100 -31.55 -10.93 -8.06
N GLU A 101 -30.56 -11.73 -7.67
CA GLU A 101 -29.74 -11.48 -6.46
C GLU A 101 -28.80 -10.28 -6.66
N ASP A 102 -28.23 -10.14 -7.86
CA ASP A 102 -27.46 -8.96 -8.26
C ASP A 102 -28.37 -7.72 -8.28
N GLU A 103 -29.59 -7.78 -8.84
CA GLU A 103 -30.61 -6.72 -8.73
C GLU A 103 -30.97 -6.36 -7.27
N LYS A 104 -30.97 -7.34 -6.35
CA LYS A 104 -31.26 -7.11 -4.92
C LYS A 104 -30.13 -6.37 -4.20
N LEU A 105 -28.86 -6.74 -4.47
CA LEU A 105 -27.69 -5.98 -4.01
C LEU A 105 -27.61 -4.57 -4.64
N ASN A 106 -28.26 -4.40 -5.80
CA ASN A 106 -28.32 -3.15 -6.55
C ASN A 106 -29.40 -2.17 -6.05
N GLU A 107 -30.55 -2.66 -5.54
CA GLU A 107 -31.59 -1.80 -4.92
C GLU A 107 -31.07 -1.08 -3.65
N GLU A 108 -30.05 -1.64 -2.99
CA GLU A 108 -29.43 -1.05 -1.79
C GLU A 108 -28.33 0.00 -2.08
N GLY A 109 -28.04 0.30 -3.36
CA GLY A 109 -27.14 1.39 -3.74
C GLY A 109 -25.64 1.15 -3.47
N LEU A 110 -25.23 -0.10 -3.22
CA LEU A 110 -23.92 -0.48 -2.72
C LEU A 110 -22.76 -0.40 -3.74
N ASN A 111 -22.98 -0.27 -5.05
CA ASN A 111 -21.87 -0.22 -6.03
C ASN A 111 -21.53 1.23 -6.45
N PRO A 112 -20.28 1.73 -6.29
CA PRO A 112 -19.89 3.08 -6.75
C PRO A 112 -19.91 3.27 -8.26
N PHE A 113 -19.80 2.16 -9.01
CA PHE A 113 -19.45 2.15 -10.42
C PHE A 113 -20.65 1.93 -11.35
N LYS A 114 -21.84 1.65 -10.80
CA LYS A 114 -23.08 1.47 -11.58
C LYS A 114 -23.99 2.70 -11.42
N GLY A 115 -24.22 3.42 -12.52
CA GLY A 115 -25.20 4.51 -12.59
C GLY A 115 -26.61 3.97 -12.87
N GLN A 116 -27.65 4.70 -12.44
CA GLN A 116 -28.97 4.54 -13.04
C GLN A 116 -28.84 4.70 -14.55
N SER A 117 -29.43 3.78 -15.31
CA SER A 117 -29.63 3.95 -16.73
C SER A 117 -30.48 5.20 -16.94
N VAL A 118 -29.84 6.30 -17.31
CA VAL A 118 -30.57 7.35 -18.02
C VAL A 118 -31.00 6.69 -19.32
N LYS A 119 -32.31 6.55 -19.53
CA LYS A 119 -32.86 6.28 -20.86
C LYS A 119 -32.27 7.36 -21.77
N ILE A 120 -31.28 7.01 -22.57
CA ILE A 120 -30.93 7.81 -23.73
C ILE A 120 -32.14 7.67 -24.63
N SER A 121 -32.99 8.69 -24.64
CA SER A 121 -34.01 8.82 -25.67
C SER A 121 -33.27 8.83 -27.01
N PRO A 122 -33.72 8.10 -28.05
CA PRO A 122 -32.99 8.01 -29.32
C PRO A 122 -32.86 9.34 -30.10
N ASP A 123 -33.39 10.45 -29.57
CA ASP A 123 -33.41 11.74 -30.24
C ASP A 123 -32.33 12.68 -29.68
N LEU A 124 -31.09 12.47 -30.10
CA LEU A 124 -30.00 13.46 -29.93
C LEU A 124 -29.31 13.73 -31.26
N GLU A 125 -30.10 14.18 -32.25
CA GLU A 125 -29.61 15.03 -33.32
C GLU A 125 -30.01 16.48 -33.01
N SER A 126 -29.18 17.21 -32.25
CA SER A 126 -29.17 18.67 -32.34
C SER A 126 -27.77 19.25 -32.07
N ASP A 127 -27.25 20.00 -33.03
CA ASP A 127 -25.93 20.65 -32.99
C ASP A 127 -25.74 21.65 -31.83
N ARG A 128 -26.82 22.00 -31.12
CA ARG A 128 -26.79 22.97 -30.01
C ARG A 128 -26.22 22.39 -28.71
N GLU A 129 -26.45 21.11 -28.40
CA GLU A 129 -25.85 20.46 -27.20
C GLU A 129 -24.36 20.14 -27.39
N ASN A 130 -23.95 19.79 -28.61
CA ASN A 130 -22.54 19.54 -28.92
C ASN A 130 -21.69 20.82 -28.82
N SER A 131 -22.26 21.98 -29.19
CA SER A 131 -21.66 23.30 -29.03
C SER A 131 -21.46 23.69 -27.55
N SER A 132 -22.47 23.46 -26.70
CA SER A 132 -22.43 23.82 -25.28
C SER A 132 -21.46 22.94 -24.48
N ILE A 133 -21.37 21.64 -24.78
CA ILE A 133 -20.41 20.70 -24.18
C ILE A 133 -18.98 21.05 -24.60
N LYS A 134 -18.72 21.29 -25.90
CA LYS A 134 -17.39 21.74 -26.37
C LYS A 134 -16.93 23.03 -25.69
N ASN A 135 -17.85 23.95 -25.40
CA ASN A 135 -17.55 25.20 -24.70
C ASN A 135 -17.20 24.99 -23.20
N ILE A 136 -17.86 24.04 -22.51
CA ILE A 136 -17.59 23.69 -21.10
C ILE A 136 -16.17 23.13 -20.91
N PHE A 137 -15.70 22.29 -21.83
CA PHE A 137 -14.39 21.62 -21.75
C PHE A 137 -13.25 22.38 -22.44
N SER A 138 -13.51 23.59 -22.94
CA SER A 138 -12.46 24.47 -23.47
C SER A 138 -11.38 24.73 -22.43
N GLU A 139 -10.11 24.71 -22.85
CA GLU A 139 -8.97 24.86 -21.94
C GLU A 139 -9.03 26.14 -21.10
N GLN A 140 -9.42 27.25 -21.71
CA GLN A 140 -9.59 28.53 -21.01
C GLN A 140 -10.62 28.45 -19.88
N LYS A 141 -11.75 27.76 -20.10
CA LYS A 141 -12.81 27.61 -19.09
C LYS A 141 -12.38 26.66 -17.97
N ARG A 142 -11.68 25.56 -18.28
CA ARG A 142 -11.08 24.66 -17.27
C ARG A 142 -10.09 25.42 -16.37
N LEU A 143 -9.16 26.16 -16.98
CA LEU A 143 -8.19 26.97 -16.23
C LEU A 143 -8.84 28.09 -15.39
N LYS A 144 -10.00 28.61 -15.83
CA LYS A 144 -10.82 29.52 -15.02
C LYS A 144 -11.40 28.79 -13.81
N PHE A 145 -11.96 27.60 -13.97
CA PHE A 145 -12.50 26.80 -12.87
C PHE A 145 -11.44 26.41 -11.85
N HIS A 146 -10.26 25.98 -12.29
CA HIS A 146 -9.13 25.65 -11.41
C HIS A 146 -8.74 26.82 -10.50
N ARG A 147 -8.71 28.05 -11.04
CA ARG A 147 -8.44 29.26 -10.25
C ARG A 147 -9.58 29.56 -9.26
N LEU A 148 -10.82 29.55 -9.74
CA LEU A 148 -11.99 29.86 -8.91
C LEU A 148 -12.11 28.95 -7.69
N VAL A 149 -11.90 27.64 -7.85
CA VAL A 149 -12.03 26.69 -6.74
C VAL A 149 -10.89 26.80 -5.73
N ALA A 150 -9.67 27.08 -6.17
CA ALA A 150 -8.55 27.33 -5.26
C ALA A 150 -8.78 28.56 -4.36
N ASP A 151 -9.45 29.60 -4.88
CA ASP A 151 -9.84 30.80 -4.11
C ASP A 151 -11.00 30.53 -3.12
N LYS A 152 -11.62 29.35 -3.19
CA LYS A 152 -12.67 28.91 -2.28
C LYS A 152 -12.19 27.90 -1.26
N ILE A 153 -10.89 27.85 -0.99
CA ILE A 153 -10.32 27.06 0.11
C ILE A 153 -10.01 28.00 1.27
N TYR A 154 -10.60 27.71 2.44
CA TYR A 154 -10.54 28.56 3.62
C TYR A 154 -9.91 27.85 4.81
N ALA A 155 -8.93 28.51 5.44
CA ALA A 155 -8.28 28.04 6.66
C ALA A 155 -9.27 27.76 7.80
N SER A 156 -10.28 28.63 7.96
CA SER A 156 -11.32 28.49 8.99
C SER A 156 -12.10 27.18 8.86
N ASN A 157 -12.47 26.77 7.65
CA ASN A 157 -13.19 25.52 7.43
C ASN A 157 -12.31 24.31 7.73
N ILE A 158 -11.02 24.38 7.38
CA ILE A 158 -10.07 23.30 7.68
C ILE A 158 -9.92 23.17 9.20
N LEU A 159 -9.78 24.29 9.91
CA LEU A 159 -9.71 24.32 11.37
C LEU A 159 -10.99 23.72 11.99
N GLU A 160 -12.17 24.16 11.57
CA GLU A 160 -13.47 23.64 12.06
C GLU A 160 -13.60 22.12 11.81
N ASN A 161 -13.21 21.66 10.63
CA ASN A 161 -13.18 20.23 10.31
C ASN A 161 -12.23 19.48 11.26
N LEU A 162 -11.01 20.00 11.46
CA LEU A 162 -10.01 19.36 12.30
C LEU A 162 -10.45 19.33 13.77
N GLU A 163 -11.02 20.41 14.29
CA GLU A 163 -11.59 20.48 15.63
C GLU A 163 -12.71 19.44 15.81
N TYR A 164 -13.60 19.28 14.81
CA TYR A 164 -14.64 18.25 14.89
C TYR A 164 -14.07 16.83 14.90
N LEU A 165 -13.12 16.54 14.01
CA LEU A 165 -12.50 15.23 13.87
C LEU A 165 -11.75 14.84 15.15
N THR A 166 -11.02 15.78 15.73
CA THR A 166 -10.14 15.54 16.88
C THR A 166 -10.83 15.68 18.23
N LYS A 167 -12.07 16.17 18.32
CA LYS A 167 -12.79 16.42 19.60
C LYS A 167 -12.90 15.24 20.58
N SER A 168 -12.58 14.04 20.14
CA SER A 168 -12.67 12.80 20.90
C SER A 168 -11.71 11.78 20.27
N GLY A 169 -11.24 10.79 21.03
CA GLY A 169 -10.48 9.70 20.41
C GLY A 169 -11.32 8.89 19.42
N HIS A 170 -10.72 8.36 18.34
CA HIS A 170 -11.45 7.68 17.27
C HIS A 170 -10.70 6.49 16.65
N LEU A 171 -10.36 5.54 17.50
CA LEU A 171 -9.76 4.26 17.10
C LEU A 171 -10.67 3.46 16.15
N ALA A 172 -10.09 2.75 15.19
CA ALA A 172 -10.82 1.93 14.24
C ALA A 172 -11.83 0.98 14.91
N GLY A 173 -12.96 0.73 14.26
CA GLY A 173 -14.01 -0.17 14.77
C GLY A 173 -14.66 0.26 16.10
N THR A 174 -14.51 1.53 16.51
CA THR A 174 -15.20 2.11 17.68
C THR A 174 -16.44 2.91 17.26
N ARG A 175 -17.32 3.16 18.23
CA ARG A 175 -18.49 4.02 18.03
C ARG A 175 -18.06 5.43 17.61
N GLU A 176 -17.03 5.96 18.24
CA GLU A 176 -16.53 7.32 18.03
C GLU A 176 -15.99 7.49 16.60
N ASN A 177 -15.31 6.48 16.06
CA ASN A 177 -14.89 6.50 14.65
C ASN A 177 -16.06 6.36 13.69
N ASN A 178 -17.06 5.54 14.01
CA ASN A 178 -18.28 5.39 13.21
C ASN A 178 -19.10 6.70 13.14
N VAL A 179 -19.17 7.45 14.24
CA VAL A 179 -19.82 8.79 14.25
C VAL A 179 -19.14 9.74 13.26
N ARG A 180 -17.81 9.67 13.12
CA ARG A 180 -17.07 10.48 12.14
C ARG A 180 -17.33 10.01 10.72
N ALA A 181 -17.42 8.70 10.49
CA ALA A 181 -17.84 8.15 9.19
C ALA A 181 -19.21 8.72 8.76
N ASP A 182 -20.19 8.68 9.68
CA ASP A 182 -21.54 9.19 9.42
C ASP A 182 -21.54 10.72 9.22
N TRP A 183 -20.69 11.46 9.94
CA TRP A 183 -20.49 12.90 9.77
C TRP A 183 -19.89 13.24 8.40
N ILE A 184 -18.82 12.56 7.98
CA ILE A 184 -18.21 12.73 6.64
C ILE A 184 -19.25 12.43 5.56
N ALA A 185 -19.97 11.31 5.68
CA ALA A 185 -21.00 10.93 4.71
C ALA A 185 -22.10 11.99 4.59
N SER A 186 -22.53 12.55 5.72
CA SER A 186 -23.53 13.62 5.76
C SER A 186 -23.03 14.91 5.10
N HIS A 187 -21.78 15.29 5.33
CA HIS A 187 -21.19 16.47 4.72
C HIS A 187 -20.98 16.28 3.22
N PHE A 188 -20.48 15.13 2.78
CA PHE A 188 -20.37 14.78 1.37
C PHE A 188 -21.73 14.91 0.65
N LYS A 189 -22.83 14.48 1.27
CA LYS A 189 -24.18 14.69 0.72
C LYS A 189 -24.51 16.19 0.61
N SER A 190 -24.20 16.97 1.66
CA SER A 190 -24.44 18.42 1.68
C SER A 190 -23.59 19.19 0.66
N TYR A 191 -22.42 18.66 0.28
CA TYR A 191 -21.48 19.24 -0.67
C TYR A 191 -21.88 19.04 -2.13
N ASN A 192 -23.07 18.50 -2.42
CA ASN A 192 -23.54 18.31 -3.79
C ASN A 192 -22.66 17.34 -4.60
N LEU A 193 -22.09 16.34 -3.92
CA LEU A 193 -21.54 15.14 -4.56
C LEU A 193 -22.70 14.30 -5.13
N ASP A 194 -22.47 13.64 -6.26
CA ASP A 194 -23.51 12.94 -7.01
C ASP A 194 -24.00 11.67 -6.29
N LYS A 195 -23.11 11.00 -5.55
CA LYS A 195 -23.43 9.81 -4.74
C LYS A 195 -22.54 9.76 -3.51
N VAL A 196 -23.07 9.23 -2.40
CA VAL A 196 -22.32 8.94 -1.17
C VAL A 196 -22.68 7.56 -0.67
N MET A 197 -21.68 6.71 -0.44
CA MET A 197 -21.84 5.34 0.04
C MET A 197 -21.01 5.11 1.30
N ILE A 198 -21.49 4.21 2.14
CA ILE A 198 -20.72 3.65 3.26
C ILE A 198 -20.49 2.18 2.95
N LYS A 199 -19.24 1.76 2.98
CA LYS A 199 -18.81 0.37 2.77
C LYS A 199 -18.32 -0.22 4.08
N THR A 200 -18.85 -1.39 4.41
CA THR A 200 -18.58 -2.05 5.68
C THR A 200 -17.85 -3.36 5.43
N TYR A 201 -16.81 -3.62 6.22
CA TYR A 201 -16.07 -4.88 6.24
C TYR A 201 -15.93 -5.35 7.68
N ASP A 202 -16.04 -6.66 7.91
CA ASP A 202 -15.92 -7.24 9.25
C ASP A 202 -14.51 -7.82 9.43
N VAL A 203 -13.58 -7.00 9.90
CA VAL A 203 -12.15 -7.32 9.92
C VAL A 203 -11.68 -7.70 11.32
N LEU A 204 -10.59 -8.48 11.40
CA LEU A 204 -9.95 -8.76 12.68
C LEU A 204 -9.16 -7.55 13.18
N LEU A 205 -9.58 -6.96 14.29
CA LEU A 205 -8.89 -5.87 15.00
C LEU A 205 -8.28 -6.38 16.31
N SER A 206 -7.63 -5.48 17.05
CA SER A 206 -6.96 -5.81 18.31
C SER A 206 -7.01 -4.67 19.32
N TYR A 207 -7.36 -4.96 20.59
CA TYR A 207 -7.53 -3.93 21.62
C TYR A 207 -6.91 -4.35 22.95
N PRO A 208 -6.43 -3.41 23.79
CA PRO A 208 -5.97 -3.74 25.12
C PRO A 208 -7.18 -3.96 26.04
N LEU A 209 -7.10 -4.97 26.92
CA LEU A 209 -8.09 -5.17 27.99
C LEU A 209 -7.77 -4.33 29.24
N GLY A 210 -6.57 -3.76 29.31
CA GLY A 210 -6.11 -2.87 30.36
C GLY A 210 -4.68 -2.37 30.05
N PRO A 211 -4.11 -1.48 30.86
CA PRO A 211 -2.75 -1.01 30.65
C PRO A 211 -1.75 -2.16 30.81
N GLY A 212 -0.70 -2.16 29.99
CA GLY A 212 0.46 -3.03 30.20
C GLY A 212 1.09 -2.75 31.56
N ASN A 213 1.64 -3.78 32.20
CA ASN A 213 2.30 -3.61 33.51
C ASN A 213 3.73 -4.11 33.47
N ILE A 214 4.62 -3.36 34.09
CA ILE A 214 6.03 -3.70 34.24
C ILE A 214 6.36 -3.73 35.73
N THR A 215 7.03 -4.80 36.16
CA THR A 215 7.53 -4.96 37.53
C THR A 215 9.03 -5.18 37.48
N LEU A 216 9.77 -4.35 38.22
CA LEU A 216 11.22 -4.45 38.37
C LEU A 216 11.53 -5.16 39.68
N PHE A 217 12.48 -6.09 39.64
CA PHE A 217 12.96 -6.80 40.82
C PHE A 217 14.31 -6.27 41.27
N ASP A 218 14.57 -6.29 42.57
CA ASP A 218 15.88 -6.08 43.15
C ASP A 218 16.80 -7.30 43.01
N LYS A 219 18.06 -7.17 43.45
CA LYS A 219 19.04 -8.27 43.43
C LYS A 219 18.64 -9.46 44.32
N HIS A 220 17.68 -9.28 45.23
CA HIS A 220 17.14 -10.32 46.10
C HIS A 220 15.84 -10.92 45.55
N GLY A 221 15.40 -10.51 44.35
CA GLY A 221 14.15 -10.97 43.75
C GLY A 221 12.89 -10.37 44.38
N LYS A 222 13.03 -9.31 45.18
CA LYS A 222 11.89 -8.56 45.73
C LYS A 222 11.47 -7.47 44.74
N VAL A 223 10.18 -7.16 44.68
CA VAL A 223 9.67 -6.04 43.86
C VAL A 223 10.30 -4.73 44.35
N SER A 224 11.09 -4.08 43.49
CA SER A 224 11.65 -2.75 43.74
C SER A 224 10.74 -1.66 43.21
N GLU A 225 10.12 -1.88 42.05
CA GLU A 225 9.22 -0.93 41.43
C GLU A 225 8.15 -1.65 40.60
N LYS A 226 6.97 -1.05 40.49
CA LYS A 226 5.88 -1.53 39.64
C LYS A 226 5.14 -0.34 39.07
N PHE A 227 4.91 -0.34 37.76
CA PHE A 227 4.15 0.72 37.09
C PHE A 227 3.28 0.15 35.97
N SER A 228 2.19 0.87 35.70
CA SER A 228 1.28 0.62 34.59
C SER A 228 1.56 1.64 33.48
N VAL A 229 1.52 1.19 32.24
CA VAL A 229 1.80 2.05 31.09
C VAL A 229 0.58 2.92 30.79
N THR A 230 0.71 4.22 31.04
CA THR A 230 -0.33 5.23 30.81
C THR A 230 0.30 6.58 30.46
N GLU A 231 -0.37 7.36 29.64
CA GLU A 231 -0.03 8.76 29.37
C GLU A 231 -0.81 9.67 30.33
N LYS A 232 -0.19 10.79 30.72
CA LYS A 232 -0.76 11.82 31.57
C LYS A 232 -1.50 12.85 30.73
N ILE A 233 -2.51 13.46 31.32
CA ILE A 233 -3.20 14.62 30.75
C ILE A 233 -2.34 15.86 31.03
N LEU A 234 -1.87 16.53 29.97
CA LEU A 234 -0.92 17.63 30.05
C LEU A 234 -1.49 18.98 29.63
N ASP A 235 -2.67 19.01 28.99
CA ASP A 235 -3.32 20.25 28.56
C ASP A 235 -4.83 20.28 28.89
N ASP A 236 -5.45 21.45 28.71
CA ASP A 236 -6.87 21.65 28.98
C ASP A 236 -7.77 20.96 27.95
N PHE A 237 -7.31 20.77 26.72
CA PHE A 237 -8.08 20.06 25.70
C PHE A 237 -8.28 18.59 26.10
N GLU A 238 -7.20 17.90 26.46
CA GLU A 238 -7.18 16.54 26.98
C GLU A 238 -7.98 16.44 28.29
N ARG A 239 -7.87 17.43 29.18
CA ARG A 239 -8.60 17.46 30.46
C ARG A 239 -10.11 17.60 30.28
N ASN A 240 -10.53 18.34 29.26
CA ASN A 240 -11.94 18.61 28.99
C ASN A 240 -12.63 17.47 28.25
N ASP A 241 -11.89 16.53 27.64
CA ASP A 241 -12.46 15.33 27.06
C ASP A 241 -12.79 14.28 28.12
N THR A 242 -14.00 14.40 28.65
CA THR A 242 -14.55 13.47 29.65
C THR A 242 -15.35 12.31 29.03
N LYS A 243 -15.48 12.28 27.70
CA LYS A 243 -16.41 11.37 27.01
C LYS A 243 -15.71 10.29 26.20
N SER A 244 -14.47 10.52 25.77
CA SER A 244 -13.73 9.52 25.01
C SER A 244 -13.25 8.36 25.84
N LYS A 245 -13.40 7.16 25.28
CA LYS A 245 -12.61 6.01 25.70
C LYS A 245 -11.26 6.04 25.01
N ILE A 246 -10.27 6.70 25.62
CA ILE A 246 -8.88 6.58 25.17
C ILE A 246 -8.31 5.25 25.66
N TYR A 247 -7.87 4.41 24.73
CA TYR A 247 -7.24 3.13 25.06
C TYR A 247 -5.82 3.37 25.59
N PRO A 248 -5.39 2.64 26.65
CA PRO A 248 -4.03 2.74 27.17
C PRO A 248 -3.02 2.36 26.08
N PRO A 249 -1.75 2.81 26.18
CA PRO A 249 -0.75 2.47 25.19
C PRO A 249 -0.53 0.97 25.03
N PHE A 250 -0.60 0.52 23.78
CA PHE A 250 -0.42 -0.88 23.40
C PHE A 250 0.10 -0.97 21.96
N LEU A 251 0.53 -2.17 21.59
CA LEU A 251 0.83 -2.50 20.20
C LEU A 251 -0.18 -3.53 19.72
N ALA A 252 -0.96 -3.19 18.70
CA ALA A 252 -1.99 -4.06 18.19
C ALA A 252 -1.39 -5.37 17.66
N TYR A 253 -2.10 -6.46 17.93
CA TYR A 253 -1.73 -7.84 17.62
C TYR A 253 -0.54 -8.43 18.38
N SER A 254 0.03 -7.71 19.34
CA SER A 254 1.00 -8.25 20.30
C SER A 254 0.49 -9.55 20.94
N ALA A 255 1.38 -10.49 21.25
CA ALA A 255 0.99 -11.66 22.00
C ALA A 255 0.66 -11.26 23.45
N SER A 256 -0.39 -11.85 24.01
CA SER A 256 -0.77 -11.65 25.40
C SER A 256 -0.08 -12.64 26.31
N GLY A 257 0.24 -12.20 27.52
CA GLY A 257 0.85 -13.06 28.52
C GLY A 257 1.63 -12.30 29.58
N VAL A 258 2.09 -13.06 30.58
CA VAL A 258 3.00 -12.60 31.63
C VAL A 258 4.32 -13.34 31.44
N VAL A 259 5.39 -12.60 31.21
CA VAL A 259 6.74 -13.14 31.07
C VAL A 259 7.67 -12.48 32.07
N GLU A 260 8.63 -13.23 32.60
CA GLU A 260 9.64 -12.73 33.52
C GLU A 260 11.01 -13.20 33.03
N GLY A 261 11.97 -12.28 32.98
CA GLY A 261 13.31 -12.58 32.50
C GLY A 261 14.31 -11.51 32.87
N GLU A 262 15.59 -11.82 32.71
CA GLU A 262 16.65 -10.81 32.75
C GLU A 262 16.41 -9.78 31.65
N ILE A 263 16.73 -8.52 31.92
CA ILE A 263 16.56 -7.42 30.97
C ILE A 263 17.88 -7.11 30.25
N VAL A 264 17.82 -6.93 28.93
CA VAL A 264 18.97 -6.53 28.11
C VAL A 264 18.60 -5.32 27.25
N TYR A 265 19.43 -4.28 27.26
CA TYR A 265 19.28 -3.15 26.34
C TYR A 265 19.90 -3.49 24.98
N ALA A 266 19.10 -3.38 23.92
CA ALA A 266 19.45 -3.80 22.57
C ALA A 266 19.36 -2.67 21.54
N ASN A 267 19.68 -1.44 21.95
CA ASN A 267 19.77 -0.28 21.06
C ASN A 267 18.50 -0.09 20.19
N PHE A 268 18.65 0.11 18.88
CA PHE A 268 17.55 0.22 17.94
C PHE A 268 17.00 -1.15 17.50
N GLY A 269 17.48 -2.26 18.05
CA GLY A 269 16.98 -3.60 17.73
C GLY A 269 17.16 -3.98 16.26
N THR A 270 18.22 -3.49 15.62
CA THR A 270 18.60 -3.92 14.27
C THR A 270 19.22 -5.31 14.30
N GLU A 271 19.27 -5.99 13.15
CA GLU A 271 19.98 -7.28 13.05
C GLU A 271 21.46 -7.15 13.43
N HIS A 272 22.08 -6.01 13.15
CA HIS A 272 23.44 -5.71 13.59
C HIS A 272 23.53 -5.58 15.11
N ASP A 273 22.59 -4.88 15.76
CA ASP A 273 22.60 -4.71 17.20
C ASP A 273 22.52 -6.06 17.93
N PHE A 274 21.61 -6.93 17.51
CA PHE A 274 21.47 -8.27 18.11
C PHE A 274 22.70 -9.16 17.87
N ASN A 275 23.27 -9.15 16.67
CA ASN A 275 24.50 -9.89 16.41
C ASN A 275 25.67 -9.35 17.23
N LYS A 276 25.72 -8.03 17.45
CA LYS A 276 26.79 -7.42 18.25
C LYS A 276 26.72 -7.84 19.72
N LEU A 277 25.52 -7.96 20.28
CA LEU A 277 25.32 -8.50 21.63
C LEU A 277 25.85 -9.93 21.76
N GLU A 278 25.57 -10.79 20.79
CA GLU A 278 26.08 -12.17 20.77
C GLU A 278 27.61 -12.23 20.64
N GLU A 279 28.21 -11.40 19.78
CA GLU A 279 29.67 -11.27 19.67
C GLU A 279 30.32 -10.84 20.99
N MET A 280 29.59 -10.07 21.81
CA MET A 280 30.01 -9.68 23.16
C MET A 280 29.75 -10.75 24.22
N GLY A 281 29.25 -11.93 23.83
CA GLY A 281 28.94 -13.04 24.73
C GLY A 281 27.65 -12.86 25.52
N ILE A 282 26.76 -11.95 25.10
CA ILE A 282 25.46 -11.72 25.74
C ILE A 282 24.42 -12.64 25.08
N ASP A 283 24.08 -13.74 25.75
CA ASP A 283 22.94 -14.59 25.37
C ASP A 283 21.63 -13.80 25.52
N LEU A 284 20.68 -13.98 24.60
CA LEU A 284 19.38 -13.31 24.59
C LEU A 284 18.22 -14.28 24.81
N SER A 285 18.50 -15.59 24.83
CA SER A 285 17.50 -16.64 24.98
C SER A 285 16.76 -16.49 26.30
N ASN A 286 15.42 -16.50 26.25
CA ASN A 286 14.52 -16.32 27.39
C ASN A 286 14.64 -14.97 28.14
N LYS A 287 15.34 -13.97 27.57
CA LYS A 287 15.46 -12.62 28.15
C LYS A 287 14.39 -11.68 27.63
N ILE A 288 14.13 -10.61 28.39
CA ILE A 288 13.36 -9.47 27.92
C ILE A 288 14.33 -8.45 27.33
N VAL A 289 14.02 -7.90 26.16
CA VAL A 289 14.86 -6.88 25.53
C VAL A 289 14.20 -5.50 25.55
N LEU A 290 14.96 -4.48 25.94
CA LEU A 290 14.59 -3.06 25.85
C LEU A 290 15.17 -2.48 24.56
N VAL A 291 14.30 -1.92 23.71
CA VAL A 291 14.65 -1.48 22.35
C VAL A 291 14.08 -0.09 22.07
N ARG A 292 14.88 0.77 21.44
CA ARG A 292 14.47 2.11 21.00
C ARG A 292 13.66 2.07 19.70
N TYR A 293 12.64 2.92 19.56
CA TYR A 293 12.06 3.26 18.26
C TYR A 293 13.08 3.97 17.35
N GLY A 294 12.81 4.02 16.04
CA GLY A 294 13.70 4.66 15.04
C GLY A 294 14.50 3.66 14.18
N THR A 295 15.25 4.17 13.19
CA THR A 295 16.12 3.44 12.24
C THR A 295 15.45 2.42 11.31
N ILE A 296 14.68 1.47 11.85
CA ILE A 296 13.94 0.41 11.13
C ILE A 296 12.51 0.31 11.67
N SER A 297 11.60 -0.30 10.89
CA SER A 297 10.21 -0.48 11.33
C SER A 297 10.09 -1.36 12.58
N ARG A 298 9.06 -1.10 13.40
CA ARG A 298 8.78 -1.87 14.63
C ARG A 298 8.67 -3.38 14.38
N ASN A 299 8.01 -3.77 13.28
CA ASN A 299 7.90 -5.16 12.86
C ASN A 299 9.25 -5.83 12.60
N LYS A 300 10.23 -5.11 12.02
CA LYS A 300 11.58 -5.65 11.81
C LYS A 300 12.32 -5.85 13.14
N LYS A 301 12.20 -4.91 14.07
CA LYS A 301 12.80 -5.03 15.42
C LYS A 301 12.35 -6.31 16.11
N ILE A 302 11.03 -6.52 16.13
CA ILE A 302 10.41 -7.69 16.77
C ILE A 302 10.82 -8.98 16.07
N LYS A 303 10.80 -8.99 14.73
CA LYS A 303 11.23 -10.16 13.96
C LYS A 303 12.68 -10.54 14.26
N TYR A 304 13.58 -9.57 14.39
CA TYR A 304 14.98 -9.84 14.72
C TYR A 304 15.14 -10.32 16.16
N ALA A 305 14.40 -9.75 17.12
CA ALA A 305 14.39 -10.21 18.50
C ALA A 305 13.86 -11.65 18.64
N GLU A 306 12.76 -12.00 17.95
CA GLU A 306 12.21 -13.37 17.96
C GLU A 306 13.20 -14.42 17.46
N LYS A 307 14.03 -14.09 16.45
CA LYS A 307 15.10 -14.99 15.99
C LYS A 307 16.13 -15.32 17.08
N LYS A 308 16.20 -14.51 18.13
CA LYS A 308 17.09 -14.70 19.28
C LYS A 308 16.42 -15.38 20.47
N ASN A 309 15.22 -15.92 20.28
CA ASN A 309 14.44 -16.62 21.31
C ASN A 309 14.22 -15.80 22.59
N VAL A 310 14.03 -14.48 22.46
CA VAL A 310 13.65 -13.61 23.58
C VAL A 310 12.27 -14.00 24.14
N SER A 311 12.04 -13.75 25.43
CA SER A 311 10.74 -14.02 26.08
C SER A 311 9.78 -12.83 26.01
N GLY A 312 10.28 -11.61 25.85
CA GLY A 312 9.46 -10.39 25.75
C GLY A 312 10.25 -9.20 25.22
N ILE A 313 9.53 -8.17 24.76
CA ILE A 313 10.11 -6.99 24.14
C ILE A 313 9.45 -5.73 24.70
N ILE A 314 10.26 -4.75 25.09
CA ILE A 314 9.83 -3.43 25.52
C ILE A 314 10.35 -2.41 24.53
N LEU A 315 9.45 -1.59 23.96
CA LEU A 315 9.80 -0.52 23.03
C LEU A 315 9.66 0.84 23.69
N PHE A 316 10.58 1.78 23.43
CA PHE A 316 10.45 3.16 23.93
C PHE A 316 11.00 4.19 22.93
N SER A 317 10.50 5.42 23.03
CA SER A 317 10.95 6.55 22.20
C SER A 317 12.01 7.35 22.94
N ASP A 318 13.29 7.09 22.66
CA ASP A 318 14.41 7.76 23.35
C ASP A 318 14.45 9.27 23.05
N PRO A 319 14.66 10.14 24.06
CA PRO A 319 14.74 11.59 23.87
C PRO A 319 15.79 12.02 22.84
N ASP A 320 16.83 11.23 22.59
CA ASP A 320 17.85 11.51 21.57
C ASP A 320 17.24 11.76 20.18
N THR A 321 16.09 11.14 19.90
CA THR A 321 15.46 11.17 18.57
C THR A 321 14.00 11.60 18.57
N TYR A 322 13.48 11.99 19.74
CA TYR A 322 12.10 12.45 19.94
C TYR A 322 11.96 13.69 20.84
N ALA A 323 13.00 14.05 21.60
CA ALA A 323 12.98 15.22 22.48
C ALA A 323 14.40 15.72 22.86
N PRO A 324 15.26 16.04 21.88
CA PRO A 324 16.69 16.30 22.13
C PRO A 324 16.98 17.57 22.92
N THR A 325 16.00 18.47 23.07
CA THR A 325 16.18 19.75 23.79
C THR A 325 15.91 19.68 25.29
N GLY A 326 15.28 18.59 25.77
CA GLY A 326 14.85 18.45 27.17
C GLY A 326 13.65 19.31 27.59
N VAL A 327 13.05 20.08 26.67
CA VAL A 327 11.77 20.77 26.88
C VAL A 327 10.70 20.02 26.11
N PHE A 328 9.59 19.69 26.75
CA PHE A 328 8.58 18.78 26.20
C PHE A 328 7.19 19.42 26.11
N TYR A 329 6.25 18.75 25.45
CA TYR A 329 4.83 19.06 25.54
C TYR A 329 4.38 19.12 27.01
N PRO A 330 3.60 20.14 27.44
CA PRO A 330 2.86 21.12 26.63
C PRO A 330 3.62 22.41 26.30
N ASP A 331 4.89 22.54 26.70
CA ASP A 331 5.69 23.77 26.53
C ASP A 331 6.50 23.79 25.24
N SER A 332 6.71 22.63 24.64
CA SER A 332 7.27 22.47 23.30
C SER A 332 6.45 21.46 22.49
N TRP A 333 6.89 21.24 21.26
CA TRP A 333 6.34 20.24 20.35
C TRP A 333 6.96 18.86 20.50
N TYR A 334 7.94 18.70 21.40
CA TYR A 334 8.65 17.44 21.65
C TYR A 334 7.87 16.49 22.57
N LEU A 335 8.16 15.20 22.44
CA LEU A 335 7.49 14.15 23.18
C LEU A 335 7.73 14.29 24.70
N PRO A 336 6.69 14.21 25.55
CA PRO A 336 6.85 14.20 27.00
C PRO A 336 7.28 12.83 27.55
N PRO A 337 7.81 12.75 28.79
CA PRO A 337 8.37 11.52 29.36
C PRO A 337 7.44 10.31 29.41
N ASP A 338 6.15 10.56 29.54
CA ASP A 338 5.10 9.56 29.59
C ASP A 338 4.43 9.30 28.22
N GLY A 339 4.76 10.07 27.18
CA GLY A 339 4.22 9.90 25.83
C GLY A 339 4.63 8.56 25.21
N VAL A 340 3.67 7.77 24.71
CA VAL A 340 3.92 6.40 24.25
C VAL A 340 3.42 6.17 22.83
N GLN A 341 4.34 5.81 21.94
CA GLN A 341 4.03 5.50 20.54
C GLN A 341 3.27 4.17 20.42
N ARG A 342 2.01 4.23 19.98
CA ARG A 342 1.19 3.05 19.58
C ARG A 342 1.52 2.57 18.17
N GLY A 343 0.92 1.47 17.75
CA GLY A 343 1.08 0.97 16.38
C GLY A 343 0.68 -0.50 16.20
N THR A 344 0.52 -0.91 14.93
CA THR A 344 0.28 -2.30 14.57
C THR A 344 1.56 -3.13 14.49
N LEU A 345 1.46 -4.39 14.92
CA LEU A 345 2.47 -5.44 14.72
C LEU A 345 2.04 -6.48 13.68
N LEU A 346 0.97 -6.20 12.92
CA LEU A 346 0.57 -7.05 11.81
C LEU A 346 1.67 -7.05 10.74
N ARG A 347 2.06 -8.25 10.28
CA ARG A 347 3.15 -8.45 9.31
C ARG A 347 2.66 -8.59 7.86
N MET A 348 1.46 -8.12 7.59
CA MET A 348 0.82 -8.09 6.27
C MET A 348 -0.07 -6.85 6.15
N ARG A 349 -0.61 -6.62 4.94
CA ARG A 349 -1.67 -5.64 4.68
C ARG A 349 -3.02 -6.34 4.55
N GLY A 350 -4.09 -5.61 4.85
CA GLY A 350 -5.46 -6.13 4.76
C GLY A 350 -5.79 -7.08 5.90
N ASP A 351 -7.04 -7.52 5.92
CA ASP A 351 -7.55 -8.40 6.97
C ASP A 351 -6.78 -9.74 6.96
N PRO A 352 -6.13 -10.11 8.08
CA PRO A 352 -5.42 -11.38 8.17
C PRO A 352 -6.31 -12.62 7.99
N LEU A 353 -7.64 -12.48 8.12
CA LEU A 353 -8.58 -13.58 7.94
C LEU A 353 -8.93 -13.85 6.47
N THR A 354 -8.80 -12.84 5.59
CA THR A 354 -9.29 -12.87 4.21
C THR A 354 -8.23 -12.51 3.18
N ARG A 355 -6.96 -12.80 3.46
CA ARG A 355 -5.85 -12.46 2.55
C ARG A 355 -6.13 -12.79 1.07
N GLY A 356 -6.28 -11.75 0.25
CA GLY A 356 -6.46 -11.84 -1.20
C GLY A 356 -7.90 -11.65 -1.70
N TYR A 357 -8.88 -11.49 -0.81
CA TYR A 357 -10.28 -11.25 -1.15
C TYR A 357 -10.98 -10.43 -0.04
N PRO A 358 -12.00 -9.63 -0.36
CA PRO A 358 -12.56 -8.70 0.62
C PRO A 358 -13.24 -9.43 1.79
N SER A 359 -13.18 -8.84 2.99
CA SER A 359 -13.83 -9.33 4.21
C SER A 359 -15.33 -8.98 4.25
N LEU A 360 -16.07 -9.55 3.30
CA LEU A 360 -17.53 -9.45 3.18
C LEU A 360 -18.23 -10.57 3.94
N ASP A 361 -19.48 -10.32 4.30
CA ASP A 361 -20.36 -11.36 4.87
C ASP A 361 -20.54 -12.53 3.88
N GLY A 362 -20.66 -13.73 4.42
CA GLY A 362 -20.78 -14.97 3.64
C GLY A 362 -19.50 -15.49 2.96
N LEU A 363 -18.41 -14.70 2.91
CA LEU A 363 -17.12 -15.19 2.42
C LEU A 363 -16.35 -15.95 3.52
N TYR A 364 -15.54 -16.92 3.09
CA TYR A 364 -14.72 -17.73 4.00
C TYR A 364 -13.77 -16.83 4.80
N LYS A 365 -13.70 -17.04 6.11
CA LYS A 365 -12.70 -16.41 6.99
C LYS A 365 -11.84 -17.50 7.59
N ARG A 366 -10.51 -17.35 7.47
CA ARG A 366 -9.58 -18.29 8.08
C ARG A 366 -9.80 -18.31 9.62
N PRO A 367 -9.75 -19.48 10.28
CA PRO A 367 -9.70 -19.54 11.74
C PRO A 367 -8.52 -18.71 12.29
N ILE A 368 -8.75 -17.95 13.37
CA ILE A 368 -7.75 -17.04 13.96
C ILE A 368 -6.48 -17.82 14.35
N GLU A 369 -6.64 -19.09 14.76
CA GLU A 369 -5.56 -19.98 15.20
C GLU A 369 -4.60 -20.36 14.07
N GLU A 370 -5.04 -20.32 12.81
CA GLU A 370 -4.22 -20.62 11.63
C GLU A 370 -3.46 -19.38 11.10
N VAL A 371 -3.70 -18.21 11.68
CA VAL A 371 -3.11 -16.94 11.24
C VAL A 371 -1.73 -16.75 11.88
N THR A 372 -0.70 -16.69 11.04
CA THR A 372 0.71 -16.62 11.47
C THR A 372 1.39 -15.26 11.23
N TYR A 373 0.59 -14.21 11.04
CA TYR A 373 1.09 -12.86 10.72
C TYR A 373 1.36 -11.97 11.94
N PHE A 374 1.23 -12.53 13.15
CA PHE A 374 1.42 -11.81 14.40
C PHE A 374 2.75 -12.18 15.05
N PRO A 375 3.27 -11.35 15.98
CA PRO A 375 4.33 -11.76 16.89
C PRO A 375 3.90 -12.90 17.81
N ASN A 376 4.88 -13.72 18.21
CA ASN A 376 4.69 -14.83 19.14
C ASN A 376 5.09 -14.46 20.58
N VAL A 377 5.72 -13.30 20.77
CA VAL A 377 6.21 -12.82 22.07
C VAL A 377 5.45 -11.58 22.52
N PRO A 378 5.23 -11.38 23.83
CA PRO A 378 4.66 -10.15 24.35
C PRO A 378 5.54 -8.93 24.04
N VAL A 379 4.93 -7.91 23.44
CA VAL A 379 5.55 -6.63 23.10
C VAL A 379 4.74 -5.48 23.70
N GLN A 380 5.41 -4.60 24.44
CA GLN A 380 4.79 -3.43 25.08
C GLN A 380 5.59 -2.14 24.78
N PRO A 381 4.94 -1.08 24.29
CA PRO A 381 5.56 0.23 24.21
C PRO A 381 5.47 0.95 25.58
N ILE A 382 6.46 1.78 25.91
CA ILE A 382 6.50 2.61 27.12
C ILE A 382 7.03 4.01 26.82
N GLY A 383 6.75 4.95 27.73
CA GLY A 383 7.35 6.29 27.71
C GLY A 383 8.82 6.23 28.13
N PHE A 384 9.61 7.23 27.72
CA PHE A 384 11.03 7.24 28.07
C PHE A 384 11.30 7.47 29.56
N GLY A 385 10.38 8.11 30.30
CA GLY A 385 10.47 8.22 31.75
C GLY A 385 10.37 6.85 32.45
N ASP A 386 9.61 5.92 31.88
CA ASP A 386 9.57 4.54 32.35
C ASP A 386 10.78 3.73 31.89
N ALA A 387 11.28 3.99 30.67
CA ALA A 387 12.52 3.40 30.19
C ALA A 387 13.72 3.80 31.06
N GLU A 388 13.75 5.03 31.56
CA GLU A 388 14.79 5.52 32.48
C GLU A 388 14.86 4.67 33.75
N LYS A 389 13.71 4.27 34.32
CA LYS A 389 13.65 3.38 35.50
C LYS A 389 14.25 2.01 35.21
N ILE A 390 13.98 1.46 34.02
CA ILE A 390 14.54 0.19 33.56
C ILE A 390 16.05 0.30 33.31
N LEU A 391 16.51 1.38 32.68
CA LEU A 391 17.93 1.59 32.41
C LEU A 391 18.74 1.79 33.69
N LYS A 392 18.16 2.43 34.73
CA LYS A 392 18.80 2.62 36.05
C LYS A 392 19.18 1.32 36.77
N ILE A 393 18.52 0.21 36.47
CA ILE A 393 18.86 -1.09 37.08
C ILE A 393 19.92 -1.87 36.29
N LEU A 394 20.41 -1.33 35.16
CA LEU A 394 21.49 -1.90 34.36
C LEU A 394 22.83 -1.27 34.76
N ASP A 395 23.77 -2.11 35.22
CA ASP A 395 25.09 -1.72 35.74
C ASP A 395 26.22 -2.63 35.25
N GLY A 396 25.93 -3.45 34.24
CA GLY A 396 26.79 -4.48 33.67
C GLY A 396 27.59 -4.00 32.47
N ALA A 397 27.59 -4.78 31.39
CA ALA A 397 28.43 -4.53 30.22
C ALA A 397 28.13 -3.15 29.61
N SER A 398 29.17 -2.38 29.30
CA SER A 398 29.02 -1.10 28.60
C SER A 398 28.70 -1.33 27.12
N PRO A 399 28.00 -0.39 26.46
CA PRO A 399 27.75 -0.47 25.03
C PRO A 399 29.05 -0.49 24.21
N PRO A 400 29.04 -1.13 23.02
CA PRO A 400 30.24 -1.27 22.18
C PRO A 400 30.67 0.05 21.51
N SER A 401 29.81 1.08 21.51
CA SER A 401 30.09 2.41 20.96
C SER A 401 29.12 3.43 21.53
N ASN A 402 29.51 4.71 21.51
CA ASN A 402 28.66 5.83 21.92
C ASN A 402 27.37 6.01 21.10
N ARG A 403 27.24 5.35 19.93
CA ARG A 403 25.99 5.37 19.14
C ARG A 403 24.83 4.64 19.81
N TRP A 404 25.11 3.87 20.85
CA TRP A 404 24.11 3.16 21.65
C TRP A 404 23.62 3.99 22.83
N ASP A 405 24.32 5.08 23.15
CA ASP A 405 23.87 6.03 24.15
C ASP A 405 22.60 6.73 23.65
N GLY A 406 21.70 7.04 24.57
CA GLY A 406 20.56 7.92 24.32
C GLY A 406 20.75 9.26 25.02
N ALA A 407 19.67 10.03 25.12
CA ALA A 407 19.72 11.36 25.74
C ALA A 407 19.08 11.40 27.15
N LEU A 408 18.84 10.25 27.78
CA LEU A 408 18.48 10.20 29.20
C LEU A 408 19.70 10.54 30.08
N ASN A 409 19.46 11.18 31.22
CA ASN A 409 20.51 11.61 32.16
C ASN A 409 21.06 10.44 33.02
N LEU A 410 21.58 9.40 32.35
CA LEU A 410 22.22 8.23 32.94
C LEU A 410 23.17 7.58 31.93
N THR A 411 24.11 6.77 32.41
CA THR A 411 24.93 5.91 31.55
C THR A 411 24.15 4.66 31.18
N TYR A 412 24.04 4.39 29.88
CA TYR A 412 23.35 3.20 29.39
C TYR A 412 24.26 2.00 29.55
N HIS A 413 23.80 0.96 30.22
CA HIS A 413 24.44 -0.35 30.27
C HIS A 413 23.60 -1.38 29.52
N LEU A 414 24.22 -2.42 28.98
CA LEU A 414 23.56 -3.47 28.21
C LEU A 414 22.85 -4.48 29.12
N THR A 415 23.44 -4.78 30.27
CA THR A 415 23.02 -5.84 31.19
C THR A 415 23.11 -5.35 32.63
N SER A 416 22.71 -6.19 33.60
CA SER A 416 23.03 -5.97 35.01
C SER A 416 23.98 -7.06 35.53
N LYS A 417 24.91 -6.68 36.42
CA LYS A 417 25.87 -7.59 37.06
C LYS A 417 25.17 -8.66 37.87
N ASP A 418 24.10 -8.28 38.58
CA ASP A 418 23.32 -9.16 39.45
C ASP A 418 22.15 -9.83 38.71
N LYS A 419 22.14 -9.82 37.37
CA LYS A 419 21.09 -10.47 36.54
C LYS A 419 19.67 -10.03 36.92
N ARG A 420 19.48 -8.71 37.07
CA ARG A 420 18.21 -8.11 37.47
C ARG A 420 17.08 -8.50 36.51
N LYS A 421 15.95 -8.90 37.08
CA LYS A 421 14.77 -9.37 36.35
C LYS A 421 13.72 -8.28 36.19
N VAL A 422 12.96 -8.40 35.11
CA VAL A 422 11.75 -7.64 34.84
C VAL A 422 10.62 -8.63 34.57
N ARG A 423 9.41 -8.32 35.04
CA ARG A 423 8.18 -9.00 34.64
C ARG A 423 7.37 -8.06 33.77
N LEU A 424 7.03 -8.53 32.58
CA LEU A 424 6.22 -7.85 31.58
C LEU A 424 4.85 -8.54 31.50
N HIS A 425 3.78 -7.78 31.68
CA HIS A 425 2.41 -8.24 31.50
C HIS A 425 1.75 -7.45 30.37
N VAL A 426 1.44 -8.15 29.27
CA VAL A 426 0.73 -7.62 28.11
C VAL A 426 -0.64 -8.27 28.03
N ASN A 427 -1.68 -7.46 27.87
CA ASN A 427 -3.05 -7.94 27.79
C ASN A 427 -3.81 -7.29 26.63
N VAL A 428 -3.69 -7.93 25.47
CA VAL A 428 -4.27 -7.53 24.19
C VAL A 428 -5.18 -8.64 23.66
N THR A 429 -6.40 -8.29 23.28
CA THR A 429 -7.34 -9.21 22.63
C THR A 429 -7.37 -8.99 21.12
N ARG A 430 -7.85 -9.99 20.39
CA ARG A 430 -8.16 -9.93 18.96
C ARG A 430 -9.63 -10.22 18.79
N GLU A 431 -10.33 -9.40 18.02
CA GLU A 431 -11.77 -9.53 17.84
C GLU A 431 -12.18 -8.99 16.48
N VAL A 432 -13.18 -9.64 15.88
CA VAL A 432 -13.77 -9.18 14.62
C VAL A 432 -14.69 -8.01 14.90
N ARG A 433 -14.48 -6.90 14.20
CA ARG A 433 -15.37 -5.73 14.26
C ARG A 433 -15.60 -5.15 12.88
N SER A 434 -16.77 -4.55 12.72
CA SER A 434 -17.13 -3.82 11.51
C SER A 434 -16.38 -2.48 11.42
N ILE A 435 -15.76 -2.23 10.27
CA ILE A 435 -15.13 -0.95 9.91
C ILE A 435 -15.92 -0.29 8.78
N LYS A 436 -15.88 1.05 8.68
CA LYS A 436 -16.68 1.82 7.71
C LYS A 436 -15.82 2.73 6.84
N ASN A 437 -15.72 2.41 5.56
CA ASN A 437 -15.22 3.33 4.54
C ASN A 437 -16.34 4.23 4.03
N VAL A 438 -16.05 5.51 3.75
CA VAL A 438 -17.01 6.46 3.16
C VAL A 438 -16.54 6.88 1.78
N ILE A 439 -17.39 6.71 0.77
CA ILE A 439 -17.06 6.98 -0.64
C ILE A 439 -18.00 8.04 -1.19
N GLY A 440 -17.48 9.23 -1.48
CA GLY A 440 -18.15 10.29 -2.24
C GLY A 440 -17.82 10.21 -3.73
N VAL A 441 -18.78 10.53 -4.60
CA VAL A 441 -18.63 10.45 -6.06
C VAL A 441 -18.95 11.79 -6.70
N ILE A 442 -18.05 12.29 -7.55
CA ILE A 442 -18.35 13.33 -8.55
C ILE A 442 -18.23 12.66 -9.92
N ARG A 443 -19.35 12.49 -10.61
CA ARG A 443 -19.41 11.75 -11.87
C ARG A 443 -18.75 12.54 -13.00
N GLY A 444 -17.92 11.88 -13.80
CA GLY A 444 -17.34 12.44 -15.01
C GLY A 444 -18.39 12.65 -16.10
N ALA A 445 -18.25 13.71 -16.89
CA ALA A 445 -19.19 14.04 -17.96
C ALA A 445 -18.84 13.38 -19.31
N ILE A 446 -17.55 13.07 -19.55
CA ILE A 446 -17.09 12.53 -20.84
C ILE A 446 -16.54 11.10 -20.69
N GLU A 447 -15.71 10.86 -19.66
CA GLU A 447 -15.12 9.56 -19.35
C GLU A 447 -15.56 9.13 -17.94
N PRO A 448 -16.88 8.88 -17.71
CA PRO A 448 -17.37 8.49 -16.38
C PRO A 448 -16.79 7.17 -15.88
N ASP A 449 -16.26 6.34 -16.77
CA ASP A 449 -15.59 5.06 -16.50
C ASP A 449 -14.06 5.21 -16.33
N ARG A 450 -13.55 6.44 -16.25
CA ARG A 450 -12.16 6.72 -15.84
C ARG A 450 -12.20 7.39 -14.48
N ILE A 451 -11.41 6.87 -13.54
CA ILE A 451 -11.58 7.18 -12.13
C ILE A 451 -10.30 7.77 -11.55
N ILE A 452 -10.41 8.96 -10.97
CA ILE A 452 -9.40 9.53 -10.06
C ILE A 452 -9.84 9.20 -8.64
N ILE A 453 -9.01 8.50 -7.88
CA ILE A 453 -9.30 8.16 -6.49
C ILE A 453 -8.51 9.12 -5.61
N VAL A 454 -9.20 9.71 -4.64
CA VAL A 454 -8.65 10.67 -3.68
C VAL A 454 -8.89 10.08 -2.30
N GLY A 455 -7.82 9.80 -1.55
CA GLY A 455 -7.92 8.99 -0.35
C GLY A 455 -7.19 9.56 0.86
N ASN A 456 -7.76 9.27 2.04
CA ASN A 456 -7.21 9.55 3.35
C ASN A 456 -7.89 8.62 4.37
N HIS A 457 -7.15 8.03 5.30
CA HIS A 457 -7.77 7.32 6.43
C HIS A 457 -8.27 8.27 7.50
N ARG A 458 -9.18 7.76 8.34
CA ARG A 458 -9.87 8.53 9.37
C ARG A 458 -9.63 7.99 10.78
N ASP A 459 -9.38 6.70 10.92
CA ASP A 459 -9.07 6.13 12.23
C ASP A 459 -7.73 6.62 12.74
N ALA A 460 -7.65 6.86 14.05
CA ALA A 460 -6.42 7.28 14.73
C ALA A 460 -6.23 6.47 16.01
N TRP A 461 -4.98 6.29 16.46
CA TRP A 461 -4.71 5.65 17.75
C TRP A 461 -5.34 6.35 18.95
N THR A 462 -5.40 7.68 18.91
CA THR A 462 -5.94 8.58 19.95
C THR A 462 -6.83 9.64 19.29
N TYR A 463 -6.44 10.93 19.35
CA TYR A 463 -7.12 12.05 18.70
C TYR A 463 -6.64 12.29 17.26
N GLY A 464 -5.38 12.00 16.97
CA GLY A 464 -4.84 12.01 15.61
C GLY A 464 -4.94 13.34 14.89
N ALA A 465 -4.50 14.44 15.51
CA ALA A 465 -4.61 15.76 14.89
C ALA A 465 -3.73 15.93 13.65
N ALA A 466 -2.49 15.43 13.69
CA ALA A 466 -1.70 15.22 12.49
C ALA A 466 -2.19 13.96 11.77
N ASP A 467 -2.02 12.80 12.42
CA ASP A 467 -2.26 11.49 11.82
C ASP A 467 -3.61 10.90 12.28
N PRO A 468 -4.66 10.87 11.43
CA PRO A 468 -4.73 11.38 10.05
C PRO A 468 -5.63 12.60 9.86
N SER A 469 -6.16 13.15 10.95
CA SER A 469 -7.26 14.11 10.87
C SER A 469 -6.89 15.37 10.12
N SER A 470 -5.60 15.74 10.05
CA SER A 470 -5.12 16.85 9.21
C SER A 470 -5.42 16.59 7.72
N GLY A 471 -5.19 15.38 7.24
CA GLY A 471 -5.54 14.97 5.87
C GLY A 471 -7.03 14.90 5.66
N THR A 472 -7.79 14.36 6.63
CA THR A 472 -9.26 14.30 6.54
C THR A 472 -9.86 15.71 6.51
N ALA A 473 -9.36 16.64 7.33
CA ALA A 473 -9.83 18.01 7.40
C ALA A 473 -9.61 18.76 6.08
N VAL A 474 -8.45 18.55 5.45
CA VAL A 474 -8.16 19.06 4.12
C VAL A 474 -9.06 18.41 3.07
N MET A 475 -9.23 17.08 3.08
CA MET A 475 -10.09 16.37 2.14
C MET A 475 -11.54 16.88 2.19
N MET A 476 -12.05 17.17 3.38
CA MET A 476 -13.39 17.74 3.58
C MET A 476 -13.53 19.11 2.94
N GLU A 477 -12.53 19.99 3.09
CA GLU A 477 -12.55 21.33 2.47
C GLU A 477 -12.39 21.26 0.94
N VAL A 478 -11.52 20.39 0.43
CA VAL A 478 -11.37 20.12 -1.00
C VAL A 478 -12.70 19.63 -1.58
N SER A 479 -13.35 18.67 -0.93
CA SER A 479 -14.65 18.13 -1.34
C SER A 479 -15.73 19.21 -1.38
N ARG A 480 -15.79 20.06 -0.36
CA ARG A 480 -16.71 21.20 -0.31
C ARG A 480 -16.46 22.20 -1.44
N ALA A 481 -15.20 22.50 -1.73
CA ALA A 481 -14.82 23.45 -2.78
C ALA A 481 -15.17 22.92 -4.18
N LEU A 482 -14.90 21.64 -4.47
CA LEU A 482 -15.30 20.98 -5.72
C LEU A 482 -16.83 20.94 -5.88
N GLY A 483 -17.52 20.60 -4.79
CA GLY A 483 -18.97 20.64 -4.70
C GLY A 483 -19.58 22.02 -4.96
N TRP A 484 -18.97 23.06 -4.39
CA TRP A 484 -19.32 24.46 -4.65
C TRP A 484 -19.13 24.82 -6.13
N LEU A 485 -18.00 24.42 -6.73
CA LEU A 485 -17.68 24.70 -8.12
C LEU A 485 -18.73 24.07 -9.05
N LYS A 486 -19.10 22.80 -8.79
CA LYS A 486 -20.19 22.11 -9.49
C LYS A 486 -21.52 22.85 -9.34
N LYS A 487 -21.93 23.15 -8.10
CA LYS A 487 -23.23 23.77 -7.81
C LYS A 487 -23.36 25.20 -8.35
N LYS A 488 -22.31 26.01 -8.28
CA LYS A 488 -22.34 27.45 -8.63
C LYS A 488 -21.98 27.72 -10.09
N HIS A 489 -21.11 26.92 -10.68
CA HIS A 489 -20.58 27.17 -12.02
C HIS A 489 -20.92 26.08 -13.03
N GLY A 490 -21.67 25.05 -12.64
CA GLY A 490 -22.04 23.94 -13.51
C GLY A 490 -20.85 23.10 -13.95
N TRP A 491 -19.73 23.17 -13.22
CA TRP A 491 -18.56 22.36 -13.50
C TRP A 491 -18.88 20.87 -13.31
N GLN A 492 -18.42 20.06 -14.26
CA GLN A 492 -18.35 18.62 -14.13
C GLN A 492 -16.98 18.19 -14.65
N PRO A 493 -16.28 17.29 -13.95
CA PRO A 493 -14.99 16.82 -14.41
C PRO A 493 -15.14 16.00 -15.69
N ARG A 494 -14.06 15.87 -16.48
CA ARG A 494 -14.05 14.94 -17.63
C ARG A 494 -14.20 13.51 -17.13
N ARG A 495 -13.44 13.16 -16.08
CA ARG A 495 -13.34 11.84 -15.45
C ARG A 495 -14.05 11.81 -14.10
N THR A 496 -14.47 10.64 -13.66
CA THR A 496 -15.09 10.48 -12.33
C THR A 496 -14.05 10.68 -11.22
N ILE A 497 -14.42 11.40 -10.17
CA ILE A 497 -13.62 11.55 -8.95
C ILE A 497 -14.30 10.76 -7.83
N LEU A 498 -13.56 9.84 -7.21
CA LEU A 498 -13.94 9.18 -5.97
C LEU A 498 -13.18 9.80 -4.81
N ILE A 499 -13.89 10.20 -3.77
CA ILE A 499 -13.33 10.75 -2.54
C ILE A 499 -13.57 9.74 -1.43
N CYS A 500 -12.50 9.18 -0.88
CA CYS A 500 -12.53 8.00 -0.03
C CYS A 500 -11.96 8.30 1.35
N SER A 501 -12.79 8.16 2.39
CA SER A 501 -12.36 8.11 3.78
C SER A 501 -12.23 6.65 4.21
N TRP A 502 -10.98 6.21 4.40
CA TRP A 502 -10.66 4.84 4.81
C TRP A 502 -10.73 4.66 6.32
N ASP A 503 -11.00 3.43 6.76
CA ASP A 503 -11.00 3.02 8.16
C ASP A 503 -9.99 1.87 8.38
N ALA A 504 -9.55 1.70 9.62
CA ALA A 504 -8.58 0.72 10.06
C ALA A 504 -7.25 0.72 9.27
N GLU A 505 -6.76 1.90 8.86
CA GLU A 505 -5.41 2.05 8.31
C GLU A 505 -4.37 1.67 9.35
N GLU A 506 -4.57 2.13 10.59
CA GLU A 506 -3.60 2.00 11.68
C GLU A 506 -3.36 0.54 12.07
N TYR A 507 -4.31 -0.33 11.72
CA TYR A 507 -4.28 -1.76 11.96
C TYR A 507 -3.62 -2.57 10.84
N GLY A 508 -3.18 -1.92 9.75
CA GLY A 508 -2.51 -2.57 8.62
C GLY A 508 -3.19 -2.33 7.27
N LEU A 509 -3.67 -1.10 7.03
CA LEU A 509 -4.31 -0.68 5.79
C LEU A 509 -5.60 -1.46 5.49
N LEU A 510 -6.36 -1.84 6.52
CA LEU A 510 -7.44 -2.81 6.37
C LEU A 510 -8.52 -2.26 5.43
N GLY A 511 -9.11 -1.10 5.71
CA GLY A 511 -10.23 -0.58 4.93
C GLY A 511 -9.89 -0.32 3.46
N SER A 512 -8.75 0.31 3.15
CA SER A 512 -8.34 0.54 1.75
C SER A 512 -8.01 -0.76 1.01
N THR A 513 -7.39 -1.73 1.70
CA THR A 513 -7.05 -3.04 1.11
C THR A 513 -8.30 -3.85 0.81
N GLU A 514 -9.25 -3.96 1.75
CA GLU A 514 -10.50 -4.70 1.52
C GLU A 514 -11.31 -4.08 0.37
N TRP A 515 -11.36 -2.74 0.30
CA TRP A 515 -12.05 -2.06 -0.80
C TRP A 515 -11.36 -2.26 -2.15
N ALA A 516 -10.03 -2.17 -2.18
CA ALA A 516 -9.27 -2.45 -3.40
C ALA A 516 -9.43 -3.90 -3.87
N GLN A 517 -9.54 -4.86 -2.95
CA GLN A 517 -9.79 -6.27 -3.26
C GLN A 517 -11.22 -6.49 -3.80
N GLU A 518 -12.25 -5.88 -3.19
CA GLU A 518 -13.63 -5.95 -3.67
C GLU A 518 -13.75 -5.45 -5.11
N TYR A 519 -13.05 -4.35 -5.44
CA TYR A 519 -13.16 -3.69 -6.73
C TYR A 519 -11.97 -3.91 -7.67
N ALA A 520 -11.08 -4.86 -7.36
CA ALA A 520 -9.82 -5.06 -8.09
C ALA A 520 -10.01 -5.16 -9.62
N LYS A 521 -11.07 -5.84 -10.08
CA LYS A 521 -11.39 -5.98 -11.51
C LYS A 521 -11.74 -4.63 -12.14
N ILE A 522 -12.58 -3.82 -11.49
CA ILE A 522 -12.99 -2.51 -11.99
C ILE A 522 -11.80 -1.55 -11.97
N LEU A 523 -11.11 -1.48 -10.84
CA LEU A 523 -10.00 -0.54 -10.62
C LEU A 523 -8.83 -0.80 -11.57
N THR A 524 -8.50 -2.06 -11.84
CA THR A 524 -7.43 -2.40 -12.79
C THR A 524 -7.72 -1.86 -14.20
N HIS A 525 -9.00 -1.75 -14.61
CA HIS A 525 -9.38 -1.29 -15.94
C HIS A 525 -9.84 0.17 -16.03
N GLN A 526 -10.12 0.82 -14.90
CA GLN A 526 -10.76 2.14 -14.89
C GLN A 526 -10.04 3.19 -14.04
N ALA A 527 -9.22 2.79 -13.06
CA ALA A 527 -8.53 3.73 -12.19
C ALA A 527 -7.32 4.35 -12.91
N VAL A 528 -7.36 5.67 -13.06
CA VAL A 528 -6.30 6.47 -13.67
C VAL A 528 -5.19 6.72 -12.67
N ALA A 529 -5.54 7.14 -11.45
CA ALA A 529 -4.58 7.44 -10.40
C ALA A 529 -5.21 7.37 -9.00
N TYR A 530 -4.38 7.14 -7.98
CA TYR A 530 -4.72 7.24 -6.56
C TYR A 530 -3.89 8.35 -5.89
N ILE A 531 -4.57 9.33 -5.29
CA ILE A 531 -3.96 10.51 -4.67
C ILE A 531 -4.20 10.45 -3.17
N ASN A 532 -3.14 10.15 -2.42
CA ASN A 532 -3.16 10.01 -0.98
C ASN A 532 -2.74 11.32 -0.29
N VAL A 533 -3.49 11.74 0.73
CA VAL A 533 -2.98 12.66 1.75
C VAL A 533 -3.46 12.13 3.09
N ASP A 534 -2.63 11.28 3.69
CA ASP A 534 -2.82 10.70 5.02
C ASP A 534 -2.67 11.81 6.08
N THR A 535 -1.46 12.34 6.22
CA THR A 535 -1.20 13.47 7.10
C THR A 535 -0.95 14.69 6.21
N ALA A 536 -1.80 15.70 6.22
CA ALA A 536 -1.57 16.90 5.44
C ALA A 536 -0.38 17.69 5.98
N VAL A 537 -0.37 17.92 7.29
CA VAL A 537 0.64 18.75 7.96
C VAL A 537 1.07 18.04 9.23
N GLN A 538 2.33 17.64 9.25
CA GLN A 538 3.03 17.14 10.43
C GLN A 538 4.31 17.93 10.67
N GLY A 539 4.29 19.21 10.30
CA GLY A 539 5.42 20.11 10.40
C GLY A 539 5.30 21.26 9.41
N ASN A 540 6.15 22.26 9.55
CA ASN A 540 5.99 23.57 8.90
C ASN A 540 7.20 23.97 8.05
N HIS A 541 8.08 23.02 7.70
CA HIS A 541 9.30 23.34 6.99
C HIS A 541 9.18 23.17 5.48
N THR A 542 8.93 21.95 4.98
CA THR A 542 8.96 21.69 3.53
C THR A 542 8.05 20.53 3.13
N ILE A 543 7.79 20.38 1.84
CA ILE A 543 6.99 19.27 1.30
C ILE A 543 7.82 17.99 1.22
N GLU A 544 7.19 16.88 1.56
CA GLU A 544 7.59 15.55 1.10
C GLU A 544 6.60 15.08 0.04
N LEU A 545 7.13 14.59 -1.09
CA LEU A 545 6.36 13.91 -2.13
C LEU A 545 6.88 12.48 -2.29
N LYS A 546 5.98 11.50 -2.20
CA LYS A 546 6.16 10.14 -2.72
C LYS A 546 5.29 10.00 -3.95
N SER A 547 5.82 9.49 -5.06
CA SER A 547 5.05 9.39 -6.31
C SER A 547 5.60 8.31 -7.22
N THR A 548 4.74 7.73 -8.06
CA THR A 548 5.19 7.10 -9.30
C THR A 548 5.78 8.17 -10.24
N PRO A 549 6.85 7.86 -11.01
CA PRO A 549 7.57 8.86 -11.81
C PRO A 549 6.72 9.67 -12.78
N GLU A 550 5.71 9.04 -13.38
CA GLU A 550 4.82 9.61 -14.39
C GLU A 550 3.91 10.70 -13.84
N LEU A 551 3.66 10.72 -12.53
CA LEU A 551 2.83 11.72 -11.85
C LEU A 551 3.61 12.91 -11.27
N VAL A 552 4.95 12.87 -11.30
CA VAL A 552 5.79 13.89 -10.64
C VAL A 552 5.53 15.29 -11.18
N ASP A 553 5.40 15.45 -12.50
CA ASP A 553 5.16 16.77 -13.09
C ASP A 553 3.77 17.32 -12.75
N VAL A 554 2.78 16.44 -12.57
CA VAL A 554 1.43 16.85 -12.11
C VAL A 554 1.52 17.57 -10.77
N PHE A 555 2.30 17.04 -9.84
CA PHE A 555 2.51 17.68 -8.54
C PHE A 555 3.38 18.93 -8.65
N PHE A 556 4.49 18.88 -9.40
CA PHE A 556 5.38 20.03 -9.56
C PHE A 556 4.66 21.22 -10.18
N ASP A 557 3.83 21.00 -11.18
CA ASP A 557 3.06 22.05 -11.83
C ASP A 557 1.94 22.57 -10.92
N ALA A 558 1.36 21.74 -10.06
CA ALA A 558 0.46 22.21 -9.01
C ALA A 558 1.19 23.09 -7.99
N ALA A 559 2.37 22.67 -7.51
CA ALA A 559 3.16 23.41 -6.54
C ALA A 559 3.65 24.77 -7.07
N LYS A 560 3.97 24.88 -8.37
CA LYS A 560 4.36 26.17 -8.99
C LYS A 560 3.23 27.22 -8.99
N LYS A 561 1.96 26.82 -8.86
CA LYS A 561 0.81 27.74 -8.92
C LYS A 561 0.51 28.47 -7.61
N PHE A 562 1.05 27.99 -6.49
CA PHE A 562 0.74 28.54 -5.17
C PHE A 562 2.01 29.01 -4.46
N LYS A 563 1.88 30.07 -3.65
CA LYS A 563 2.98 30.58 -2.82
C LYS A 563 3.28 29.61 -1.68
N ASP A 564 4.54 29.50 -1.30
CA ASP A 564 4.89 28.88 -0.02
C ASP A 564 4.37 29.75 1.14
N PRO A 565 3.90 29.17 2.25
CA PRO A 565 3.47 29.96 3.41
C PRO A 565 4.56 30.90 3.93
N ASP A 566 5.84 30.53 3.86
CA ASP A 566 6.92 31.34 4.46
C ASP A 566 7.75 32.13 3.45
N SER A 567 7.30 32.19 2.19
CA SER A 567 8.05 32.83 1.11
C SER A 567 7.15 33.60 0.17
N ALA A 568 7.69 34.67 -0.44
CA ALA A 568 7.04 35.34 -1.56
C ALA A 568 7.06 34.49 -2.85
N GLU A 569 7.96 33.51 -2.92
CA GLU A 569 8.11 32.58 -4.05
C GLU A 569 7.02 31.49 -4.05
N ASN A 570 6.88 30.81 -5.19
CA ASN A 570 6.02 29.62 -5.26
C ASN A 570 6.60 28.45 -4.44
N LEU A 571 5.72 27.52 -4.09
CA LEU A 571 6.04 26.34 -3.28
C LEU A 571 7.16 25.50 -3.90
N TYR A 572 7.12 25.27 -5.22
CA TYR A 572 8.16 24.50 -5.91
C TYR A 572 9.55 25.15 -5.79
N THR A 573 9.67 26.46 -6.04
CA THR A 573 10.94 27.19 -5.94
C THR A 573 11.49 27.17 -4.51
N THR A 574 10.62 27.42 -3.52
CA THR A 574 11.01 27.36 -2.11
C THR A 574 11.42 25.95 -1.70
N TRP A 575 10.73 24.93 -2.20
CA TRP A 575 11.04 23.53 -1.96
C TRP A 575 12.42 23.14 -2.50
N VAL A 576 12.77 23.57 -3.73
CA VAL A 576 14.12 23.40 -4.29
C VAL A 576 15.17 24.08 -3.41
N ARG A 577 14.90 25.31 -2.94
CA ARG A 577 15.83 26.07 -2.09
C ARG A 577 16.05 25.40 -0.74
N LYS A 578 14.99 25.06 -0.02
CA LYS A 578 15.04 24.36 1.28
C LYS A 578 15.76 23.00 1.18
N HIS A 579 15.66 22.32 0.02
CA HIS A 579 16.43 21.11 -0.21
C HIS A 579 17.93 21.34 -0.44
N LYS A 580 18.34 22.43 -1.09
CA LYS A 580 19.76 22.76 -1.32
C LYS A 580 20.52 23.16 -0.05
N GLU A 581 19.82 23.43 1.04
CA GLU A 581 20.43 23.59 2.36
C GLU A 581 21.12 22.29 2.82
N ASP A 582 20.74 21.14 2.24
CA ASP A 582 21.50 19.89 2.31
C ASP A 582 22.68 19.93 1.33
N LYS A 583 23.88 20.28 1.82
CA LYS A 583 25.11 20.44 1.01
C LYS A 583 25.49 19.18 0.21
N GLU A 584 25.02 18.00 0.60
CA GLU A 584 25.28 16.74 -0.11
C GLU A 584 24.34 16.53 -1.31
N ASP A 585 23.25 17.28 -1.41
CA ASP A 585 22.23 17.13 -2.44
C ASP A 585 22.50 18.02 -3.66
N LYS A 586 23.01 17.41 -4.73
CA LYS A 586 23.33 18.11 -6.00
C LYS A 586 22.14 18.24 -6.97
N ARG A 587 20.92 17.88 -6.54
CA ARG A 587 19.75 17.90 -7.43
C ARG A 587 19.35 19.32 -7.86
N ARG A 588 18.81 19.41 -9.08
CA ARG A 588 18.26 20.64 -9.66
C ARG A 588 16.75 20.78 -9.50
N GLU A 589 16.09 19.69 -9.10
CA GLU A 589 14.65 19.61 -8.81
C GLU A 589 14.43 19.05 -7.39
N PRO A 590 13.23 19.20 -6.80
CA PRO A 590 12.94 18.68 -5.49
C PRO A 590 13.07 17.16 -5.39
N ARG A 591 13.33 16.66 -4.17
CA ARG A 591 13.42 15.23 -3.92
C ARG A 591 12.05 14.58 -3.98
N VAL A 592 11.86 13.69 -4.95
CA VAL A 592 10.76 12.72 -4.95
C VAL A 592 11.22 11.44 -4.26
N LYS A 593 10.49 11.01 -3.24
CA LYS A 593 10.70 9.72 -2.58
C LYS A 593 9.92 8.64 -3.33
N MET A 594 10.42 7.41 -3.29
CA MET A 594 9.62 6.28 -3.75
C MET A 594 8.69 5.82 -2.63
N PHE A 595 7.66 5.08 -3.01
CA PHE A 595 6.81 4.41 -2.04
C PHE A 595 7.60 3.44 -1.16
N ARG A 596 7.26 3.43 0.11
CA ARG A 596 7.65 2.37 1.04
C ARG A 596 6.36 1.88 1.68
N GLU A 597 6.46 0.92 2.58
CA GLU A 597 5.38 0.60 3.52
C GLU A 597 4.91 1.89 4.22
N GLY A 598 3.60 2.08 4.39
CA GLY A 598 3.10 3.03 5.40
C GLY A 598 1.92 3.94 5.07
N SER A 599 1.08 3.68 4.05
CA SER A 599 -0.26 4.31 3.95
C SER A 599 -1.13 3.63 2.88
N ASP A 600 -2.37 4.11 2.71
CA ASP A 600 -3.42 3.53 1.86
C ASP A 600 -3.14 3.50 0.36
N TYR A 601 -2.08 4.15 -0.13
CA TYR A 601 -1.65 4.02 -1.53
C TYR A 601 -1.16 2.59 -1.87
N MET A 602 -0.76 1.81 -0.86
CA MET A 602 -0.13 0.49 -1.08
C MET A 602 -1.01 -0.53 -1.82
N PRO A 603 -2.30 -0.75 -1.49
CA PRO A 603 -3.14 -1.65 -2.27
C PRO A 603 -3.34 -1.18 -3.72
N PHE A 604 -3.43 0.12 -3.96
CA PHE A 604 -3.61 0.66 -5.32
C PHE A 604 -2.33 0.55 -6.15
N TYR A 605 -1.20 1.01 -5.61
CA TYR A 605 0.10 0.96 -6.26
C TYR A 605 0.69 -0.45 -6.29
N GLY A 606 0.90 -1.03 -5.11
CA GLY A 606 1.67 -2.25 -4.91
C GLY A 606 0.96 -3.51 -5.37
N ASP A 607 -0.37 -3.53 -5.31
CA ASP A 607 -1.17 -4.71 -5.65
C ASP A 607 -1.92 -4.55 -6.98
N LEU A 608 -2.41 -3.36 -7.32
CA LEU A 608 -3.17 -3.13 -8.56
C LEU A 608 -2.39 -2.38 -9.65
N GLY A 609 -1.23 -1.79 -9.37
CA GLY A 609 -0.43 -1.06 -10.36
C GLY A 609 -1.02 0.28 -10.78
N ILE A 610 -1.83 0.90 -9.92
CA ILE A 610 -2.43 2.21 -10.15
C ILE A 610 -1.39 3.30 -9.86
N PRO A 611 -1.11 4.22 -10.82
CA PRO A 611 -0.28 5.39 -10.59
C PRO A 611 -0.70 6.10 -9.32
N SER A 612 0.23 6.36 -8.41
CA SER A 612 -0.10 6.87 -7.09
C SER A 612 0.81 8.01 -6.68
N MET A 613 0.31 8.89 -5.79
CA MET A 613 1.14 9.84 -5.04
C MET A 613 0.68 9.99 -3.59
N ASP A 614 1.60 10.37 -2.71
CA ASP A 614 1.39 10.76 -1.31
C ASP A 614 2.22 12.00 -1.01
N PHE A 615 1.62 13.03 -0.42
CA PHE A 615 2.35 14.26 -0.12
C PHE A 615 1.86 14.95 1.15
N ARG A 616 2.80 15.61 1.83
CA ARG A 616 2.59 16.22 3.14
C ARG A 616 3.61 17.31 3.45
N TYR A 617 3.27 18.23 4.34
CA TYR A 617 4.26 19.12 4.97
C TYR A 617 4.98 18.42 6.13
N MET A 618 6.30 18.58 6.16
CA MET A 618 7.23 17.95 7.10
C MET A 618 7.95 18.98 7.96
N PHE A 619 8.38 18.55 9.15
CA PHE A 619 9.42 19.25 9.92
C PHE A 619 10.80 19.14 9.25
N ASN A 620 11.68 20.08 9.58
CA ASN A 620 13.11 19.88 9.36
C ASN A 620 13.64 18.86 10.39
N THR A 621 13.50 17.58 10.10
CA THR A 621 13.89 16.49 11.01
C THR A 621 15.38 16.54 11.39
N LYS A 622 16.24 17.04 10.50
CA LYS A 622 17.68 17.18 10.75
C LYS A 622 17.96 18.26 11.79
N GLU A 623 17.40 19.46 11.60
CA GLU A 623 17.56 20.59 12.52
C GLU A 623 16.88 20.33 13.87
N ALA A 624 15.71 19.70 13.84
CA ALA A 624 14.97 19.36 15.05
C ALA A 624 15.55 18.17 15.82
N GLY A 625 16.50 17.43 15.23
CA GLY A 625 17.13 16.25 15.84
C GLY A 625 16.16 15.09 16.07
N VAL A 626 15.18 14.88 15.19
CA VAL A 626 14.13 13.85 15.37
C VAL A 626 13.97 12.96 14.15
N PHE A 627 13.46 11.73 14.34
CA PHE A 627 13.17 10.83 13.22
C PHE A 627 11.79 11.04 12.57
N HIS A 628 10.84 11.50 13.38
CA HIS A 628 9.45 11.73 13.00
C HIS A 628 8.94 12.96 13.74
N TYR A 629 7.70 13.41 13.47
CA TYR A 629 7.11 14.39 14.37
C TYR A 629 6.98 13.80 15.79
N PRO A 630 7.30 14.56 16.85
CA PRO A 630 7.62 13.94 18.15
C PRO A 630 6.47 13.20 18.84
N VAL A 631 5.24 13.71 18.72
CA VAL A 631 4.05 13.17 19.42
C VAL A 631 3.30 12.09 18.61
N TYR A 632 3.92 11.55 17.56
CA TYR A 632 3.35 10.52 16.69
C TYR A 632 2.78 9.32 17.45
N HIS A 633 1.51 8.98 17.16
CA HIS A 633 0.75 7.87 17.76
C HIS A 633 0.62 7.91 19.30
N THR A 634 0.73 9.10 19.89
CA THR A 634 0.61 9.33 21.33
C THR A 634 -0.70 10.02 21.68
N LEU A 635 -1.00 10.16 22.97
CA LEU A 635 -2.10 10.98 23.44
C LEU A 635 -2.00 12.44 22.98
N HIS A 636 -0.77 12.94 22.81
CA HIS A 636 -0.48 14.35 22.57
C HIS A 636 -0.50 14.75 21.09
N ASP A 637 -0.78 13.81 20.18
CA ASP A 637 -1.17 14.15 18.81
C ASP A 637 -2.62 14.68 18.80
N ASN A 638 -2.78 15.91 19.28
CA ASN A 638 -4.06 16.54 19.52
C ASN A 638 -4.13 17.97 18.93
N ILE A 639 -5.33 18.56 18.91
CA ILE A 639 -5.55 19.88 18.29
C ILE A 639 -4.78 21.00 19.00
N ALA A 640 -4.54 20.90 20.30
CA ALA A 640 -3.80 21.91 21.04
C ALA A 640 -2.32 21.93 20.60
N TRP A 641 -1.71 20.77 20.41
CA TRP A 641 -0.37 20.65 19.82
C TRP A 641 -0.31 21.25 18.41
N MET A 642 -1.27 20.90 17.55
CA MET A 642 -1.35 21.42 16.17
C MET A 642 -1.44 22.96 16.13
N LYS A 643 -2.38 23.54 16.89
CA LYS A 643 -2.66 24.99 16.93
C LYS A 643 -1.54 25.78 17.59
N LYS A 644 -0.81 25.18 18.55
CA LYS A 644 0.23 25.90 19.29
C LYS A 644 1.56 25.88 18.56
N PHE A 645 1.93 24.76 17.94
CA PHE A 645 3.32 24.57 17.49
C PHE A 645 3.49 24.31 15.99
N VAL A 646 2.48 23.75 15.32
CA VAL A 646 2.66 23.23 13.96
C VAL A 646 2.14 24.20 12.93
N ASP A 647 0.85 24.52 12.97
CA ASP A 647 0.21 25.42 12.00
C ASP A 647 -0.85 26.31 12.67
N PRO A 648 -0.46 27.28 13.52
CA PRO A 648 -1.39 28.11 14.30
C PRO A 648 -2.45 28.83 13.45
N ASP A 649 -2.06 29.26 12.25
CA ASP A 649 -2.89 30.02 11.32
C ASP A 649 -3.45 29.16 10.18
N PHE A 650 -3.21 27.84 10.19
CA PHE A 650 -3.67 26.89 9.16
C PHE A 650 -3.21 27.23 7.74
N ARG A 651 -2.05 27.89 7.61
CA ARG A 651 -1.49 28.37 6.34
C ARG A 651 -0.90 27.22 5.53
N TYR A 652 -0.22 26.27 6.17
CA TYR A 652 0.33 25.08 5.50
C TYR A 652 -0.78 24.15 5.05
N HIS A 653 -1.80 23.92 5.89
CA HIS A 653 -2.97 23.14 5.51
C HIS A 653 -3.69 23.76 4.30
N THR A 654 -3.90 25.08 4.33
CA THR A 654 -4.54 25.81 3.23
C THR A 654 -3.76 25.71 1.92
N THR A 655 -2.43 25.87 1.98
CA THR A 655 -1.59 25.72 0.78
C THR A 655 -1.62 24.29 0.24
N LEU A 656 -1.54 23.28 1.12
CA LEU A 656 -1.62 21.88 0.68
C LEU A 656 -2.98 21.54 0.09
N ALA A 657 -4.07 22.04 0.67
CA ALA A 657 -5.43 21.87 0.14
C ALA A 657 -5.56 22.43 -1.30
N LYS A 658 -4.96 23.59 -1.56
CA LYS A 658 -4.90 24.19 -2.91
C LYS A 658 -4.11 23.33 -3.89
N VAL A 659 -2.93 22.84 -3.47
CA VAL A 659 -2.11 21.95 -4.28
C VAL A 659 -2.86 20.65 -4.58
N TRP A 660 -3.48 20.02 -3.57
CA TRP A 660 -4.24 18.78 -3.74
C TRP A 660 -5.42 18.96 -4.69
N THR A 661 -6.20 20.03 -4.51
CA THR A 661 -7.28 20.40 -5.44
C THR A 661 -6.77 20.54 -6.87
N GLN A 662 -5.61 21.20 -7.05
CA GLN A 662 -5.02 21.39 -8.36
C GLN A 662 -4.53 20.08 -8.98
N VAL A 663 -3.96 19.16 -8.21
CA VAL A 663 -3.59 17.80 -8.67
C VAL A 663 -4.83 17.06 -9.14
N ILE A 664 -5.90 17.04 -8.34
CA ILE A 664 -7.17 16.37 -8.67
C ILE A 664 -7.71 16.90 -10.00
N LEU A 665 -7.80 18.22 -10.14
CA LEU A 665 -8.33 18.84 -11.36
C LEU A 665 -7.44 18.61 -12.57
N SER A 666 -6.11 18.66 -12.41
CA SER A 666 -5.18 18.33 -13.50
C SER A 666 -5.39 16.92 -14.04
N LEU A 667 -5.75 15.95 -13.20
CA LEU A 667 -6.03 14.57 -13.62
C LEU A 667 -7.47 14.37 -14.12
N ALA A 668 -8.42 15.06 -13.50
CA ALA A 668 -9.84 14.88 -13.77
C ALA A 668 -10.36 15.65 -14.99
N ASP A 669 -9.72 16.76 -15.37
CA ASP A 669 -10.26 17.70 -16.39
C ASP A 669 -9.49 17.72 -17.71
N THR A 670 -8.22 17.27 -17.76
CA THR A 670 -7.43 17.36 -19.00
C THR A 670 -7.87 16.33 -20.04
N THR A 671 -7.82 16.72 -21.31
CA THR A 671 -8.13 15.85 -22.45
C THR A 671 -7.19 14.65 -22.51
N LEU A 672 -5.88 14.91 -22.54
CA LEU A 672 -4.84 13.90 -22.39
C LEU A 672 -4.37 13.84 -20.93
N LEU A 673 -4.09 12.63 -20.44
CA LEU A 673 -3.50 12.45 -19.12
C LEU A 673 -2.12 13.14 -19.06
N PRO A 674 -1.84 13.94 -18.01
CA PRO A 674 -0.59 14.68 -17.89
C PRO A 674 0.55 13.79 -17.35
N PHE A 675 0.73 12.60 -17.93
CA PHE A 675 1.72 11.62 -17.49
C PHE A 675 3.05 11.83 -18.20
N ASN A 676 4.17 11.70 -17.48
CA ASN A 676 5.51 11.82 -18.06
C ASN A 676 6.31 10.51 -17.96
N PHE A 677 6.23 9.67 -19.00
CA PHE A 677 6.98 8.41 -19.08
C PHE A 677 8.47 8.58 -19.34
N ILE A 678 8.92 9.75 -19.82
CA ILE A 678 10.36 10.04 -19.98
C ILE A 678 11.03 10.05 -18.59
N ARG A 679 10.34 10.56 -17.55
CA ARG A 679 10.82 10.46 -16.16
C ARG A 679 10.95 9.01 -15.71
N TYR A 680 9.98 8.19 -16.10
CA TYR A 680 9.93 6.78 -15.74
C TYR A 680 11.10 5.99 -16.34
N SER A 681 11.27 6.08 -17.66
CA SER A 681 12.32 5.38 -18.39
C SER A 681 13.71 5.84 -17.96
N ASN A 682 13.92 7.15 -17.76
CA ASN A 682 15.18 7.68 -17.23
C ASN A 682 15.50 7.17 -15.82
N SER A 683 14.49 7.08 -14.94
CA SER A 683 14.68 6.55 -13.59
C SER A 683 15.08 5.07 -13.60
N LEU A 684 14.40 4.27 -14.43
CA LEU A 684 14.73 2.85 -14.62
C LEU A 684 16.12 2.67 -15.21
N LYS A 685 16.43 3.39 -16.29
CA LYS A 685 17.72 3.37 -16.97
C LYS A 685 18.86 3.67 -15.99
N TYR A 686 18.75 4.76 -15.22
CA TYR A 686 19.74 5.12 -14.21
C TYR A 686 19.99 3.99 -13.20
N ARG A 687 18.92 3.39 -12.65
CA ARG A 687 19.03 2.31 -11.65
C ARG A 687 19.64 1.04 -12.22
N VAL A 688 19.26 0.65 -13.43
CA VAL A 688 19.80 -0.54 -14.10
C VAL A 688 21.29 -0.37 -14.39
N HIS A 689 21.69 0.79 -14.90
CA HIS A 689 23.10 1.09 -15.12
C HIS A 689 23.89 1.07 -13.79
N GLN A 690 23.38 1.67 -12.72
CA GLN A 690 24.02 1.57 -11.39
C GLN A 690 24.19 0.13 -10.89
N MET A 691 23.19 -0.73 -11.08
CA MET A 691 23.31 -2.14 -10.69
C MET A 691 24.35 -2.87 -11.54
N ALA A 692 24.39 -2.58 -12.84
CA ALA A 692 25.39 -3.15 -13.75
C ALA A 692 26.82 -2.69 -13.40
N ASP A 693 26.99 -1.43 -13.01
CA ASP A 693 28.28 -0.89 -12.55
C ASP A 693 28.75 -1.62 -11.28
N VAL A 694 27.87 -1.79 -10.29
CA VAL A 694 28.19 -2.57 -9.07
C VAL A 694 28.59 -4.01 -9.39
N VAL A 695 27.90 -4.67 -10.33
CA VAL A 695 28.24 -6.05 -10.76
C VAL A 695 29.64 -6.11 -11.35
N LYS A 696 30.00 -5.11 -12.18
CA LYS A 696 31.32 -5.02 -12.79
C LYS A 696 32.42 -4.69 -11.78
N GLU A 697 32.19 -3.70 -10.92
CA GLU A 697 33.13 -3.29 -9.86
C GLU A 697 33.44 -4.44 -8.89
N GLU A 698 32.44 -5.28 -8.61
CA GLU A 698 32.57 -6.42 -7.73
C GLU A 698 33.12 -7.69 -8.42
N GLY A 699 33.33 -7.67 -9.74
CA GLY A 699 33.82 -8.81 -10.53
C GLY A 699 32.85 -9.98 -10.55
N LEU A 700 31.57 -9.72 -10.83
CA LEU A 700 30.50 -10.71 -11.01
C LEU A 700 30.01 -10.80 -12.47
N ASP A 701 30.66 -10.11 -13.39
CA ASP A 701 30.27 -10.02 -14.80
C ASP A 701 30.45 -11.34 -15.57
N ASP A 702 31.20 -12.29 -15.02
CA ASP A 702 31.31 -13.68 -15.47
C ASP A 702 30.09 -14.55 -15.08
N ILE A 703 29.37 -14.16 -14.01
CA ILE A 703 28.26 -14.94 -13.43
C ILE A 703 26.90 -14.30 -13.75
N VAL A 704 26.86 -12.98 -13.89
CA VAL A 704 25.64 -12.19 -14.05
C VAL A 704 25.76 -11.23 -15.23
N ASP A 705 24.93 -11.45 -16.26
CA ASP A 705 24.88 -10.60 -17.44
C ASP A 705 23.70 -9.62 -17.42
N PHE A 706 24.02 -8.32 -17.35
CA PHE A 706 23.06 -7.20 -17.43
C PHE A 706 22.81 -6.69 -18.85
N THR A 707 23.44 -7.26 -19.89
CA THR A 707 23.36 -6.78 -21.27
C THR A 707 21.94 -6.73 -21.79
N LEU A 708 21.16 -7.80 -21.58
CA LEU A 708 19.74 -7.83 -21.96
C LEU A 708 18.94 -6.74 -21.26
N LEU A 709 19.01 -6.66 -19.92
CA LEU A 709 18.22 -5.68 -19.17
C LEU A 709 18.60 -4.23 -19.53
N LYS A 710 19.89 -3.95 -19.77
CA LYS A 710 20.36 -2.65 -20.28
C LYS A 710 19.73 -2.34 -21.64
N SER A 711 19.78 -3.28 -22.59
CA SER A 711 19.16 -3.12 -23.91
C SER A 711 17.67 -2.80 -23.81
N VAL A 712 16.94 -3.54 -22.97
CA VAL A 712 15.49 -3.35 -22.78
C VAL A 712 15.15 -1.98 -22.16
N VAL A 713 15.93 -1.48 -21.19
CA VAL A 713 15.66 -0.13 -20.64
C VAL A 713 16.05 1.01 -21.60
N GLU A 714 17.04 0.79 -22.47
CA GLU A 714 17.34 1.73 -23.56
C GLU A 714 16.19 1.76 -24.57
N GLU A 715 15.67 0.60 -24.94
CA GLU A 715 14.52 0.49 -25.82
C GLU A 715 13.26 1.14 -25.22
N LEU A 716 13.00 0.94 -23.92
CA LEU A 716 11.94 1.64 -23.22
C LEU A 716 12.11 3.15 -23.30
N SER A 717 13.33 3.64 -23.11
CA SER A 717 13.63 5.08 -23.23
C SER A 717 13.28 5.61 -24.63
N ASN A 718 13.67 4.90 -25.68
CA ASN A 718 13.36 5.26 -27.06
C ASN A 718 11.85 5.24 -27.34
N VAL A 719 11.15 4.17 -26.95
CA VAL A 719 9.70 4.04 -27.18
C VAL A 719 8.92 5.07 -26.38
N THR A 720 9.34 5.40 -25.14
CA THR A 720 8.71 6.50 -24.39
C THR A 720 8.83 7.84 -25.11
N GLN A 721 9.99 8.13 -25.73
CA GLN A 721 10.18 9.35 -26.50
C GLN A 721 9.26 9.38 -27.73
N ILE A 722 9.23 8.31 -28.52
CA ILE A 722 8.34 8.18 -29.70
C ILE A 722 6.88 8.35 -29.30
N PHE A 723 6.45 7.68 -28.22
CA PHE A 723 5.08 7.81 -27.72
C PHE A 723 4.73 9.26 -27.38
N HIS A 724 5.59 9.97 -26.65
CA HIS A 724 5.39 11.38 -26.30
C HIS A 724 5.42 12.31 -27.51
N ASP A 725 6.21 12.01 -28.54
CA ASP A 725 6.22 12.78 -29.78
C ASP A 725 4.91 12.57 -30.55
N ASN A 726 4.43 11.33 -30.67
CA ASN A 726 3.13 11.03 -31.30
C ASN A 726 1.94 11.70 -30.57
N LEU A 727 2.00 11.85 -29.25
CA LEU A 727 0.97 12.57 -28.49
C LEU A 727 0.87 14.06 -28.84
N LYS A 728 1.96 14.68 -29.33
CA LYS A 728 1.95 16.09 -29.75
C LYS A 728 1.15 16.28 -31.03
N ASP A 729 1.27 15.33 -31.95
CA ASP A 729 0.65 15.35 -33.27
C ASP A 729 -0.76 14.72 -33.30
N LEU A 730 -1.18 14.10 -32.19
CA LEU A 730 -2.50 13.49 -32.04
C LEU A 730 -3.63 14.52 -32.24
N ASP A 731 -4.58 14.20 -33.13
CA ASP A 731 -5.80 14.99 -33.28
C ASP A 731 -6.68 14.87 -32.02
N LYS A 732 -6.69 15.93 -31.22
CA LYS A 732 -7.46 16.01 -29.97
C LYS A 732 -8.96 16.16 -30.20
N SER A 733 -9.40 16.38 -31.44
CA SER A 733 -10.81 16.42 -31.82
C SER A 733 -11.39 15.01 -32.02
N ASP A 734 -10.55 14.02 -32.34
CA ASP A 734 -10.92 12.61 -32.37
C ASP A 734 -10.95 12.03 -30.94
N ALA A 735 -12.17 11.87 -30.43
CA ALA A 735 -12.39 11.34 -29.09
C ALA A 735 -11.87 9.91 -28.91
N LEU A 736 -11.89 9.07 -29.95
CA LEU A 736 -11.43 7.69 -29.88
C LEU A 736 -9.91 7.64 -29.87
N ALA A 737 -9.24 8.44 -30.70
CA ALA A 737 -7.78 8.54 -30.70
C ALA A 737 -7.25 9.03 -29.33
N VAL A 738 -7.88 10.07 -28.76
CA VAL A 738 -7.60 10.54 -27.39
C VAL A 738 -7.83 9.43 -26.35
N ARG A 739 -8.91 8.66 -26.48
CA ARG A 739 -9.23 7.57 -25.55
C ARG A 739 -8.19 6.45 -25.62
N CYS A 740 -7.79 6.02 -26.82
CA CYS A 740 -6.75 5.01 -27.00
C CYS A 740 -5.42 5.46 -26.37
N ALA A 741 -5.03 6.72 -26.61
CA ALA A 741 -3.83 7.31 -26.00
C ALA A 741 -3.90 7.31 -24.46
N ASN A 742 -5.04 7.74 -23.89
CA ASN A 742 -5.27 7.74 -22.44
C ASN A 742 -5.27 6.33 -21.86
N ASP A 743 -5.79 5.34 -22.58
CA ASP A 743 -5.82 3.96 -22.12
C ASP A 743 -4.42 3.34 -22.14
N GLN A 744 -3.59 3.61 -23.15
CA GLN A 744 -2.17 3.25 -23.13
C GLN A 744 -1.44 3.90 -21.95
N MET A 745 -1.70 5.18 -21.68
CA MET A 745 -1.09 5.88 -20.54
C MET A 745 -1.53 5.28 -19.20
N MET A 746 -2.82 4.98 -19.03
CA MET A 746 -3.37 4.43 -17.80
C MET A 746 -2.87 3.01 -17.52
N MET A 747 -2.72 2.20 -18.56
CA MET A 747 -2.31 0.79 -18.46
C MET A 747 -0.80 0.60 -18.30
N PHE A 748 0.01 1.62 -18.59
CA PHE A 748 1.47 1.55 -18.50
C PHE A 748 1.96 1.06 -17.12
N GLU A 749 1.48 1.65 -16.03
CA GLU A 749 1.95 1.26 -14.69
C GLU A 749 1.56 -0.19 -14.32
N ARG A 750 0.46 -0.70 -14.89
CA ARG A 750 0.02 -2.09 -14.70
C ARG A 750 1.00 -3.12 -15.25
N THR A 751 1.84 -2.75 -16.22
CA THR A 751 2.84 -3.67 -16.76
C THR A 751 3.93 -4.02 -15.76
N PHE A 752 4.05 -3.28 -14.65
CA PHE A 752 5.03 -3.52 -13.59
C PHE A 752 4.50 -4.34 -12.41
N VAL A 753 3.29 -4.90 -12.52
CA VAL A 753 2.68 -5.73 -11.46
C VAL A 753 2.68 -7.20 -11.85
N THR A 754 3.22 -8.06 -10.97
CA THR A 754 3.17 -9.51 -11.14
C THR A 754 1.80 -10.07 -10.78
N SER A 755 1.40 -11.17 -11.41
CA SER A 755 0.17 -11.89 -11.04
C SER A 755 0.27 -12.51 -9.62
N GLU A 756 1.45 -13.00 -9.26
CA GLU A 756 1.75 -13.63 -7.98
C GLU A 756 2.69 -12.79 -7.11
N ASP A 757 2.79 -13.11 -5.82
CA ASP A 757 3.78 -12.51 -4.92
C ASP A 757 5.21 -12.74 -5.46
N ILE A 758 6.04 -11.70 -5.45
CA ILE A 758 7.44 -11.83 -5.84
C ILE A 758 8.16 -12.74 -4.80
N PRO A 759 8.89 -13.78 -5.21
CA PRO A 759 9.56 -14.69 -4.28
C PRO A 759 10.46 -13.96 -3.27
N GLY A 760 10.19 -14.15 -1.98
CA GLY A 760 10.91 -13.49 -0.88
C GLY A 760 10.50 -12.03 -0.60
N GLU A 761 9.54 -11.49 -1.35
CA GLU A 761 8.95 -10.15 -1.18
C GLU A 761 7.44 -10.23 -1.01
N LYS A 762 7.00 -10.53 0.21
CA LYS A 762 5.56 -10.68 0.53
C LYS A 762 4.80 -9.36 0.64
N SER A 763 5.46 -8.23 0.39
CA SER A 763 4.91 -6.89 0.65
C SER A 763 4.59 -6.09 -0.60
N THR A 764 4.80 -6.59 -1.82
CA THR A 764 4.36 -5.91 -3.04
C THR A 764 4.43 -6.85 -4.24
N ARG A 765 3.56 -6.65 -5.23
CA ARG A 765 3.65 -7.26 -6.55
C ARG A 765 4.27 -6.32 -7.58
N HIS A 766 4.55 -5.08 -7.19
CA HIS A 766 5.09 -4.04 -8.06
C HIS A 766 6.62 -4.11 -8.18
N ILE A 767 7.12 -4.43 -9.37
CA ILE A 767 8.54 -4.72 -9.61
C ILE A 767 9.43 -3.50 -9.82
N TYR A 768 8.86 -2.31 -10.09
CA TYR A 768 9.61 -1.05 -10.28
C TYR A 768 10.61 -0.76 -9.15
N HIS A 769 10.31 -1.23 -7.92
CA HIS A 769 11.07 -0.87 -6.75
C HIS A 769 12.54 -1.33 -6.75
N THR A 770 12.96 -2.21 -7.66
CA THR A 770 14.26 -2.92 -7.73
C THR A 770 14.78 -3.50 -6.41
N ALA A 771 14.10 -3.31 -5.28
CA ALA A 771 14.57 -3.60 -3.94
C ALA A 771 14.82 -5.10 -3.78
N GLY A 772 13.96 -5.94 -4.36
CA GLY A 772 14.13 -7.39 -4.37
C GLY A 772 15.33 -7.83 -5.16
N LEU A 773 15.52 -7.24 -6.35
CA LEU A 773 16.65 -7.52 -7.21
C LEU A 773 17.97 -7.05 -6.56
N VAL A 774 18.00 -5.83 -6.03
CA VAL A 774 19.14 -5.26 -5.30
C VAL A 774 19.47 -6.09 -4.05
N LYS A 775 18.44 -6.53 -3.30
CA LYS A 775 18.63 -7.37 -2.12
C LYS A 775 19.19 -8.74 -2.50
N ALA A 776 18.68 -9.36 -3.56
CA ALA A 776 19.20 -10.63 -4.07
C ALA A 776 20.66 -10.48 -4.54
N LEU A 777 20.97 -9.39 -5.27
CA LEU A 777 22.33 -9.07 -5.69
C LEU A 777 23.27 -8.91 -4.50
N ARG A 778 22.87 -8.13 -3.48
CA ARG A 778 23.65 -7.96 -2.24
C ARG A 778 23.85 -9.26 -1.49
N ALA A 779 22.85 -10.15 -1.47
CA ALA A 779 22.98 -11.46 -0.85
C ALA A 779 24.00 -12.32 -1.62
N LEU A 780 23.93 -12.33 -2.95
CA LEU A 780 24.89 -13.03 -3.80
C LEU A 780 26.31 -12.49 -3.63
N LEU A 781 26.48 -11.16 -3.51
CA LEU A 781 27.78 -10.53 -3.23
C LEU A 781 28.40 -11.01 -1.93
N LYS A 782 27.58 -11.23 -0.89
CA LYS A 782 28.04 -11.78 0.40
C LYS A 782 28.43 -13.24 0.34
N ASN A 783 27.85 -14.04 -0.57
CA ASN A 783 28.17 -15.46 -0.71
C ASN A 783 28.10 -15.90 -2.18
N ARG A 784 29.17 -15.59 -2.92
CA ARG A 784 29.28 -15.71 -4.38
C ARG A 784 29.16 -17.15 -4.90
N ARG A 785 29.48 -18.15 -4.07
CA ARG A 785 29.44 -19.58 -4.44
C ARG A 785 28.08 -20.24 -4.19
N SER A 786 27.11 -19.51 -3.64
CA SER A 786 25.80 -20.08 -3.34
C SER A 786 24.94 -20.23 -4.60
N ALA A 787 24.80 -21.47 -5.07
CA ALA A 787 23.91 -21.81 -6.18
C ALA A 787 22.45 -21.39 -5.92
N TYR A 788 22.00 -21.45 -4.65
CA TYR A 788 20.68 -21.00 -4.25
C TYR A 788 20.51 -19.48 -4.45
N LEU A 789 21.45 -18.67 -3.97
CA LEU A 789 21.36 -17.20 -4.10
C LEU A 789 21.48 -16.76 -5.56
N LEU A 790 22.30 -17.45 -6.35
CA LEU A 790 22.39 -17.20 -7.78
C LEU A 790 21.06 -17.51 -8.49
N ARG A 791 20.41 -18.63 -8.15
CA ARG A 791 19.08 -18.97 -8.69
C ARG A 791 18.03 -17.95 -8.27
N GLU A 792 18.01 -17.52 -7.01
CA GLU A 792 17.08 -16.50 -6.52
C GLU A 792 17.25 -15.17 -7.27
N PHE A 793 18.50 -14.74 -7.45
CA PHE A 793 18.83 -13.54 -8.24
C PHE A 793 18.36 -13.68 -9.69
N LYS A 794 18.69 -14.80 -10.36
CA LYS A 794 18.30 -15.03 -11.77
C LYS A 794 16.80 -15.00 -11.97
N VAL A 795 16.01 -15.62 -11.08
CA VAL A 795 14.53 -15.57 -11.14
C VAL A 795 14.03 -14.13 -11.06
N LYS A 796 14.52 -13.35 -10.08
CA LYS A 796 14.13 -11.95 -9.91
C LYS A 796 14.55 -11.07 -11.08
N TYR A 797 15.76 -11.30 -11.61
CA TYR A 797 16.27 -10.62 -12.79
C TYR A 797 15.40 -10.90 -14.03
N SER A 798 15.02 -12.15 -14.26
CA SER A 798 14.15 -12.55 -15.37
C SER A 798 12.75 -11.94 -15.26
N ILE A 799 12.12 -11.99 -14.07
CA ILE A 799 10.83 -11.35 -13.81
C ILE A 799 10.94 -9.86 -14.11
N TYR A 800 11.96 -9.19 -13.56
CA TYR A 800 12.16 -7.77 -13.76
C TYR A 800 12.29 -7.43 -15.25
N THR A 801 13.16 -8.14 -15.96
CA THR A 801 13.42 -7.94 -17.40
C THR A 801 12.16 -8.14 -18.23
N TYR A 802 11.40 -9.21 -17.97
CA TYR A 802 10.15 -9.50 -18.66
C TYR A 802 9.14 -8.35 -18.52
N HIS A 803 8.94 -7.83 -17.31
CA HIS A 803 7.99 -6.73 -17.10
C HIS A 803 8.46 -5.40 -17.70
N VAL A 804 9.77 -5.12 -17.76
CA VAL A 804 10.27 -3.96 -18.54
C VAL A 804 10.00 -4.16 -20.04
N MET A 805 10.18 -5.38 -20.58
CA MET A 805 9.80 -5.69 -21.97
C MET A 805 8.29 -5.50 -22.20
N MET A 806 7.44 -5.87 -21.25
CA MET A 806 6.00 -5.62 -21.35
C MET A 806 5.67 -4.13 -21.38
N ALA A 807 6.36 -3.31 -20.58
CA ALA A 807 6.24 -1.86 -20.64
C ALA A 807 6.63 -1.29 -22.02
N VAL A 808 7.69 -1.82 -22.63
CA VAL A 808 8.09 -1.48 -24.02
C VAL A 808 6.95 -1.80 -24.98
N HIS A 809 6.42 -3.02 -24.93
CA HIS A 809 5.35 -3.46 -25.84
C HIS A 809 4.05 -2.67 -25.67
N ALA A 810 3.70 -2.28 -24.43
CA ALA A 810 2.50 -1.50 -24.16
C ALA A 810 2.51 -0.12 -24.84
N LEU A 811 3.69 0.48 -25.02
CA LEU A 811 3.85 1.79 -25.67
C LEU A 811 4.18 1.72 -27.17
N LYS A 812 4.66 0.57 -27.67
CA LYS A 812 5.08 0.37 -29.08
C LYS A 812 3.96 0.36 -30.10
N ASN A 813 2.70 0.21 -29.68
CA ASN A 813 1.58 0.11 -30.60
C ASN A 813 0.71 1.38 -30.56
N PRO A 814 1.21 2.55 -30.98
CA PRO A 814 0.40 3.75 -31.07
C PRO A 814 -0.36 3.72 -32.40
N PHE A 815 -1.70 3.63 -32.33
CA PHE A 815 -2.59 4.01 -33.44
C PHE A 815 -2.54 3.18 -34.74
N THR A 816 -2.23 1.88 -34.70
CA THR A 816 -2.51 1.00 -35.85
C THR A 816 -4.02 0.72 -35.92
N SER A 817 -4.61 0.94 -37.11
CA SER A 817 -5.95 0.44 -37.42
C SER A 817 -5.99 -1.06 -37.15
N PHE A 818 -7.17 -1.56 -36.76
CA PHE A 818 -7.44 -2.96 -36.44
C PHE A 818 -6.94 -3.99 -37.48
N ASP A 819 -6.60 -3.53 -38.69
CA ASP A 819 -6.13 -4.32 -39.83
C ASP A 819 -4.70 -4.88 -39.69
N ASP A 820 -3.80 -4.28 -38.89
CA ASP A 820 -2.41 -4.76 -38.74
C ASP A 820 -2.25 -5.91 -37.71
N PHE A 821 -3.35 -6.36 -37.09
CA PHE A 821 -3.34 -7.44 -36.09
C PHE A 821 -3.68 -8.83 -36.67
N ASN A 822 -4.21 -8.89 -37.89
CA ASN A 822 -4.44 -10.14 -38.65
C ASN A 822 -3.23 -10.47 -39.53
#